data_AF-A0A936Q6F8-F1
#
_entry.id   AF-A0A936Q6F8-F1
#
_cell.length_a   1.000
_cell.length_b   1.000
_cell.length_c   1.000
_cell.angle_alpha   90.00
_cell.angle_beta   90.00
_cell.angle_gamma   90.00
#
_symmetry.space_group_name_H-M   'P 1'
#
loop_
_entity.id
_entity.type
_entity.pdbx_description
1 polymer ?
#
loop_
_entity_poly.entity_id
_entity_poly.type
_entity_poly.pdbx_seq_one_letter_code
_entity_poly.pdbx_strand_id
1 'polypeptide(L)'
;MRTLRTIALSLLLVPFVAPAGETPGVKPPVAKKVPKVTEVHGEKLVDDWFWLREKQNPEVKAYLDAENAYTDAVTKPGEALRQKVYDEAVGRIKETDLSVPYRHRGYFWYSRTEKGQQYPIGCRKKGSLDAAEQVVLDLNEIAKTEKFVGRGVFAPSDDGRFLAYTIDTTGFRLYTLQVKDLETGRLLADRVEKVNSVAWAGDGKTLFYVVEDAAKRPWRLYRHAVGTTGPDVLVYEETDERFNLGVSRSRDDAWILVQSGSHTQSEWRLIPAAKPDEAPRVVAAREKDHEYDVEAAGDLLYIRTNDGCRDFRVVTAPAASPGKASWKELVPCRDGVMVSGVDAFKGHLVLFERQDALPKLSVRDLSTGATHRIEVPEAIASSFPEANPEYDTKTFRFSWQSFTTAPMVYDYDMATRERTLLKKTEVPGGYDPSRYRSERLFATAADGTKVPVSVVFRKDVPRDGTAPLFLTGYGSYGAPSFVAFNPALPSLLDRGVVYAVAHVRGGGDLGKKWHDAGRMMSKKNTFTDFVACAEALVTTKLAAKDRIAIQGGSAGGLLIGAVVNLRPELFRAAILHVPFVDVINTMLDETLPLTVGEFEEWGNPRQKDEYLYMKSYSPYDNLKKGAYPSILVKTSFNDSQVMYWEPAKYVAKLRTLKTDTNPLLLKTNMAGGHGGSSGRYDRLKETAFDQAFVLSQLGVPDLPSSIPVPARPVHTYSIVARDPATGQLGVAVQSHWFSVGAMVPWARAGVGAVATQSFVDASYGPLGLSLLEAGRAAPDALRGLLSADAGREVRQVAMIDAAGRVAAHTGASCIEAAGHHVGKDYSVQANMMRNATVWPAMARAFETAKGDLAERMLAALDAAEAAGGDIRGKQSAALIVVSGTPTGRPWQDRVFDLRVEDSVAPLPELRRLVTLGRAYNLMNEGDLAVEKKDDAGALKAYSAAQAIVPGSAEMTYWTAVSLVGMGKVDEALPLFRKTFAIDRSWAELTSRLPKAGLLPDDPALIGRIVAQAPAAR
;
A
#
# COMPACT_ATOMS: atom_id res chain seq x y z
N MET A 1 46.84 -62.62 -12.60
CA MET A 1 46.71 -61.81 -11.37
C MET A 1 45.59 -60.82 -11.57
N ARG A 2 44.56 -60.91 -10.72
CA ARG A 2 43.29 -60.17 -10.77
C ARG A 2 43.32 -59.09 -9.68
N THR A 3 42.80 -57.91 -9.98
CA THR A 3 42.41 -56.90 -8.98
C THR A 3 40.99 -56.44 -9.26
N LEU A 4 40.09 -56.79 -8.33
CA LEU A 4 38.70 -56.35 -8.25
C LEU A 4 38.60 -55.12 -7.34
N ARG A 5 37.86 -54.10 -7.77
CA ARG A 5 37.37 -52.98 -6.94
C ARG A 5 35.90 -53.22 -6.61
N THR A 6 35.57 -53.14 -5.34
CA THR A 6 34.23 -53.33 -4.78
C THR A 6 33.45 -52.02 -4.80
N ILE A 7 32.22 -52.06 -5.33
CA ILE A 7 31.23 -50.99 -5.30
C ILE A 7 30.41 -51.15 -4.02
N ALA A 8 30.33 -50.11 -3.18
CA ALA A 8 29.46 -50.07 -2.00
C ALA A 8 28.14 -49.36 -2.37
N LEU A 9 27.05 -50.11 -2.29
CA LEU A 9 25.68 -49.69 -2.53
C LEU A 9 25.17 -48.91 -1.30
N SER A 10 24.87 -47.61 -1.45
CA SER A 10 24.27 -46.77 -0.41
C SER A 10 22.76 -46.76 -0.60
N LEU A 11 22.00 -47.32 0.34
CA LEU A 11 20.54 -47.28 0.36
C LEU A 11 20.04 -45.84 0.54
N LEU A 12 19.35 -45.31 -0.47
CA LEU A 12 18.51 -44.12 -0.38
C LEU A 12 17.21 -44.48 0.35
N LEU A 13 17.03 -43.98 1.58
CA LEU A 13 15.71 -43.90 2.22
C LEU A 13 14.88 -42.84 1.48
N VAL A 14 13.87 -43.29 0.74
CA VAL A 14 12.76 -42.46 0.27
C VAL A 14 11.82 -42.26 1.46
N PRO A 15 11.50 -41.02 1.90
CA PRO A 15 10.45 -40.84 2.88
C PRO A 15 9.12 -41.13 2.19
N PHE A 16 8.43 -42.17 2.66
CA PHE A 16 7.04 -42.44 2.30
C PHE A 16 6.20 -41.21 2.65
N VAL A 17 5.59 -40.60 1.64
CA VAL A 17 4.49 -39.66 1.81
C VAL A 17 3.37 -40.43 2.49
N ALA A 18 3.05 -40.07 3.73
CA ALA A 18 1.86 -40.59 4.40
C ALA A 18 0.63 -40.17 3.58
N PRO A 19 -0.33 -41.07 3.30
CA PRO A 19 -1.59 -40.68 2.70
C PRO A 19 -2.28 -39.67 3.62
N ALA A 20 -2.82 -38.60 3.04
CA ALA A 20 -3.68 -37.66 3.75
C ALA A 20 -4.75 -38.46 4.50
N GLY A 21 -4.71 -38.42 5.84
CA GLY A 21 -5.60 -39.20 6.69
C GLY A 21 -7.06 -38.94 6.34
N GLU A 22 -7.84 -40.00 6.19
CA GLU A 22 -9.29 -39.95 6.09
C GLU A 22 -9.85 -39.18 7.30
N THR A 23 -10.42 -38.00 7.05
CA THR A 23 -11.27 -37.30 8.01
C THR A 23 -12.45 -38.21 8.38
N PRO A 24 -12.84 -38.29 9.68
CA PRO A 24 -14.04 -39.02 10.11
C PRO A 24 -15.24 -38.61 9.25
N GLY A 25 -16.00 -39.59 8.75
CA GLY A 25 -16.96 -39.44 7.65
C GLY A 25 -18.12 -38.47 7.89
N VAL A 26 -17.88 -37.16 7.74
CA VAL A 26 -18.93 -36.16 7.63
C VAL A 26 -19.54 -36.28 6.23
N LYS A 27 -20.81 -36.65 6.14
CA LYS A 27 -21.52 -36.74 4.86
C LYS A 27 -21.86 -35.35 4.36
N PRO A 28 -21.69 -35.06 3.05
CA PRO A 28 -22.14 -33.80 2.50
C PRO A 28 -23.67 -33.69 2.56
N PRO A 29 -24.24 -32.48 2.70
CA PRO A 29 -25.68 -32.27 2.62
C PRO A 29 -26.25 -32.77 1.28
N VAL A 30 -27.52 -33.15 1.25
CA VAL A 30 -28.19 -33.56 0.02
C VAL A 30 -29.43 -32.68 -0.17
N ALA A 31 -29.39 -31.81 -1.18
CA ALA A 31 -30.56 -31.02 -1.55
C ALA A 31 -31.63 -31.92 -2.19
N LYS A 32 -32.88 -31.78 -1.75
CA LYS A 32 -34.02 -32.45 -2.40
C LYS A 32 -34.15 -31.98 -3.85
N LYS A 33 -34.62 -32.89 -4.70
CA LYS A 33 -34.95 -32.60 -6.10
C LYS A 33 -36.43 -32.26 -6.20
N VAL A 34 -36.74 -31.07 -6.70
CA VAL A 34 -38.09 -30.59 -7.01
C VAL A 34 -38.05 -30.06 -8.44
N PRO A 35 -38.35 -30.89 -9.45
CA PRO A 35 -38.22 -30.51 -10.85
C PRO A 35 -39.10 -29.32 -11.21
N LYS A 36 -38.48 -28.25 -11.71
CA LYS A 36 -39.17 -27.19 -12.46
C LYS A 36 -38.81 -27.31 -13.93
N VAL A 37 -39.83 -27.40 -14.79
CA VAL A 37 -39.65 -27.46 -16.24
C VAL A 37 -39.93 -26.09 -16.85
N THR A 38 -39.00 -25.58 -17.64
CA THR A 38 -39.16 -24.36 -18.45
C THR A 38 -38.96 -24.73 -19.91
N GLU A 39 -39.86 -24.30 -20.79
CA GLU A 39 -39.73 -24.54 -22.23
C GLU A 39 -39.14 -23.30 -22.91
N VAL A 40 -38.04 -23.48 -23.63
CA VAL A 40 -37.30 -22.40 -24.31
C VAL A 40 -36.93 -22.89 -25.70
N HIS A 41 -37.36 -22.20 -26.75
CA HIS A 41 -37.09 -22.57 -28.16
C HIS A 41 -37.49 -24.02 -28.52
N GLY A 42 -38.53 -24.56 -27.87
CA GLY A 42 -38.99 -25.94 -28.04
C GLY A 42 -38.17 -27.00 -27.27
N GLU A 43 -37.21 -26.57 -26.45
CA GLU A 43 -36.44 -27.43 -25.55
C GLU A 43 -36.96 -27.35 -24.12
N LYS A 44 -37.09 -28.50 -23.45
CA LYS A 44 -37.44 -28.57 -22.02
C LYS A 44 -36.20 -28.51 -21.15
N LEU A 45 -36.03 -27.40 -20.44
CA LEU A 45 -35.03 -27.24 -19.38
C LEU A 45 -35.61 -27.74 -18.06
N VAL A 46 -34.93 -28.70 -17.43
CA VAL A 46 -35.32 -29.24 -16.13
C VAL A 46 -34.34 -28.74 -15.06
N ASP A 47 -34.85 -27.95 -14.12
CA ASP A 47 -34.12 -27.47 -12.96
C ASP A 47 -34.64 -28.14 -11.68
N ASP A 48 -33.93 -29.19 -11.25
CA ASP A 48 -34.26 -29.97 -10.03
C ASP A 48 -34.13 -29.14 -8.73
N TRP A 49 -33.46 -27.98 -8.76
CA TRP A 49 -33.11 -27.23 -7.56
C TRP A 49 -33.60 -25.77 -7.60
N PHE A 50 -34.59 -25.46 -8.45
CA PHE A 50 -35.15 -24.11 -8.56
C PHE A 50 -35.62 -23.54 -7.21
N TRP A 51 -36.14 -24.40 -6.33
CA TRP A 51 -36.63 -24.04 -4.99
C TRP A 51 -35.57 -23.35 -4.11
N LEU A 52 -34.27 -23.55 -4.37
CA LEU A 52 -33.18 -22.87 -3.63
C LEU A 52 -33.20 -21.35 -3.78
N ARG A 53 -33.87 -20.83 -4.82
CA ARG A 53 -34.08 -19.39 -5.05
C ARG A 53 -35.04 -18.74 -4.06
N GLU A 54 -35.91 -19.51 -3.42
CA GLU A 54 -36.96 -19.00 -2.55
C GLU A 54 -36.38 -18.52 -1.21
N LYS A 55 -35.85 -17.28 -1.17
CA LYS A 55 -35.13 -16.75 0.00
C LYS A 55 -35.90 -16.83 1.34
N GLN A 56 -37.23 -16.77 1.30
CA GLN A 56 -38.09 -16.87 2.49
C GLN A 56 -38.43 -18.30 2.90
N ASN A 57 -38.08 -19.30 2.09
CA ASN A 57 -38.31 -20.69 2.40
C ASN A 57 -37.28 -21.15 3.47
N PRO A 58 -37.73 -21.59 4.67
CA PRO A 58 -36.82 -21.96 5.75
C PRO A 58 -35.93 -23.17 5.40
N GLU A 59 -36.35 -24.04 4.49
CA GLU A 59 -35.51 -25.16 4.02
C GLU A 59 -34.27 -24.68 3.26
N VAL A 60 -34.34 -23.52 2.61
CA VAL A 60 -33.19 -22.94 1.90
C VAL A 60 -32.12 -22.54 2.90
N LYS A 61 -32.51 -21.80 3.95
CA LYS A 61 -31.59 -21.42 5.02
C LYS A 61 -30.99 -22.66 5.71
N ALA A 62 -31.83 -23.65 6.01
CA ALA A 62 -31.37 -24.91 6.61
C ALA A 62 -30.34 -25.63 5.73
N TYR A 63 -30.55 -25.68 4.41
CA TYR A 63 -29.59 -26.26 3.47
C TYR A 63 -28.26 -25.49 3.44
N LEU A 64 -28.29 -24.16 3.37
CA LEU A 64 -27.08 -23.33 3.36
C LEU A 64 -26.30 -23.42 4.68
N ASP A 65 -26.99 -23.48 5.82
CA ASP A 65 -26.37 -23.70 7.13
C ASP A 65 -25.72 -25.09 7.23
N ALA A 66 -26.36 -26.13 6.68
CA ALA A 66 -25.79 -27.47 6.62
C ALA A 66 -24.54 -27.54 5.72
N GLU A 67 -24.52 -26.80 4.61
CA GLU A 67 -23.35 -26.67 3.73
C GLU A 67 -22.19 -25.94 4.41
N ASN A 68 -22.50 -24.88 5.16
CA ASN A 68 -21.53 -24.19 5.99
C ASN A 68 -20.92 -25.13 7.05
N ALA A 69 -21.76 -25.90 7.76
CA ALA A 69 -21.30 -26.87 8.76
C ALA A 69 -20.42 -27.98 8.15
N TYR A 70 -20.80 -28.48 6.96
CA TYR A 70 -19.99 -29.44 6.23
C TYR A 70 -18.62 -28.86 5.82
N THR A 71 -18.61 -27.64 5.28
CA THR A 71 -17.37 -26.94 4.93
C THR A 71 -16.47 -26.72 6.14
N ASP A 72 -17.04 -26.32 7.28
CA ASP A 72 -16.27 -26.11 8.51
C ASP A 72 -15.69 -27.43 9.02
N ALA A 73 -16.45 -28.53 8.94
CA ALA A 73 -15.97 -29.85 9.37
C ALA A 73 -14.85 -30.41 8.47
N VAL A 74 -14.98 -30.28 7.14
CA VAL A 74 -13.97 -30.74 6.18
C VAL A 74 -12.69 -29.91 6.27
N THR A 75 -12.80 -28.62 6.57
CA THR A 75 -11.63 -27.70 6.65
C THR A 75 -11.03 -27.60 8.05
N LYS A 76 -11.66 -28.19 9.06
CA LYS A 76 -11.18 -28.19 10.46
C LYS A 76 -9.72 -28.62 10.63
N PRO A 77 -9.21 -29.66 9.94
CA PRO A 77 -7.79 -30.04 10.06
C PRO A 77 -6.81 -28.92 9.66
N GLY A 78 -7.23 -27.99 8.80
CA GLY A 78 -6.43 -26.84 8.35
C GLY A 78 -6.52 -25.60 9.24
N GLU A 79 -7.21 -25.66 10.38
CA GLU A 79 -7.47 -24.49 11.23
C GLU A 79 -6.20 -23.81 11.73
N ALA A 80 -5.19 -24.58 12.16
CA ALA A 80 -3.91 -24.03 12.61
C ALA A 80 -3.17 -23.29 11.48
N LEU A 81 -3.15 -23.86 10.27
CA LEU A 81 -2.57 -23.21 9.09
C LEU A 81 -3.35 -21.93 8.73
N ARG A 82 -4.69 -21.98 8.76
CA ARG A 82 -5.55 -20.82 8.51
C ARG A 82 -5.27 -19.69 9.49
N GLN A 83 -5.19 -19.98 10.79
CA GLN A 83 -4.89 -19.00 11.82
C GLN A 83 -3.50 -18.38 11.60
N LYS A 84 -2.50 -19.22 11.31
CA LYS A 84 -1.14 -18.76 11.04
C LYS A 84 -1.06 -17.84 9.82
N VAL A 85 -1.68 -18.21 8.71
CA VAL A 85 -1.69 -17.39 7.48
C VAL A 85 -2.44 -16.07 7.71
N TYR A 86 -3.50 -16.07 8.54
CA TYR A 86 -4.18 -14.86 8.99
C TYR A 86 -3.25 -13.97 9.83
N ASP A 87 -2.58 -14.52 10.84
CA ASP A 87 -1.65 -13.78 11.71
C ASP A 87 -0.47 -13.21 10.91
N GLU A 88 0.06 -13.97 9.95
CA GLU A 88 1.07 -13.49 9.00
C GLU A 88 0.58 -12.29 8.17
N ALA A 89 -0.67 -12.33 7.69
CA ALA A 89 -1.25 -11.23 6.91
C ALA A 89 -1.53 -9.98 7.77
N VAL A 90 -2.07 -10.15 8.98
CA VAL A 90 -2.27 -9.05 9.95
C VAL A 90 -0.93 -8.45 10.36
N GLY A 91 0.09 -9.29 10.62
CA GLY A 91 1.44 -8.85 10.97
C GLY A 91 2.15 -8.05 9.87
N ARG A 92 1.62 -8.04 8.63
CA ARG A 92 2.11 -7.23 7.51
C ARG A 92 1.29 -5.95 7.27
N ILE A 93 0.38 -5.62 8.17
CA ILE A 93 -0.45 -4.40 8.08
C ILE A 93 -0.14 -3.50 9.27
N LYS A 94 0.08 -2.22 8.99
CA LYS A 94 0.09 -1.19 10.03
C LYS A 94 -1.36 -0.94 10.48
N GLU A 95 -1.75 -1.52 11.61
CA GLU A 95 -3.14 -1.52 12.06
C GLU A 95 -3.66 -0.13 12.47
N THR A 96 -2.78 0.72 13.03
CA THR A 96 -3.07 2.13 13.32
C THR A 96 -2.35 2.99 12.30
N ASP A 97 -3.12 3.57 11.39
CA ASP A 97 -2.58 4.26 10.22
C ASP A 97 -3.52 5.36 9.72
N LEU A 98 -2.97 6.29 8.94
CA LEU A 98 -3.65 7.47 8.40
C LEU A 98 -3.49 7.53 6.89
N SER A 99 -4.56 7.79 6.14
CA SER A 99 -4.45 8.11 4.70
C SER A 99 -3.76 9.47 4.52
N VAL A 100 -3.18 9.72 3.35
CA VAL A 100 -2.59 11.03 3.06
C VAL A 100 -3.68 12.10 3.01
N PRO A 101 -3.61 13.17 3.83
CA PRO A 101 -4.62 14.22 3.79
C PRO A 101 -4.63 14.97 2.47
N TYR A 102 -5.83 15.24 1.93
CA TYR A 102 -6.02 16.04 0.72
C TYR A 102 -6.81 17.30 1.05
N ARG A 103 -6.49 18.40 0.37
CA ARG A 103 -7.19 19.66 0.53
C ARG A 103 -8.47 19.65 -0.31
N HIS A 104 -9.57 20.08 0.28
CA HIS A 104 -10.82 20.32 -0.43
C HIS A 104 -11.67 21.31 0.37
N ARG A 105 -12.07 22.42 -0.29
CA ARG A 105 -13.04 23.39 0.25
C ARG A 105 -12.65 23.94 1.64
N GLY A 106 -11.37 24.32 1.79
CA GLY A 106 -10.85 24.91 3.03
C GLY A 106 -10.56 23.91 4.17
N TYR A 107 -10.70 22.61 3.93
CA TYR A 107 -10.35 21.56 4.88
C TYR A 107 -9.32 20.59 4.30
N PHE A 108 -8.54 19.98 5.18
CA PHE A 108 -7.77 18.77 4.90
C PHE A 108 -8.60 17.55 5.33
N TRP A 109 -8.97 16.72 4.37
CA TRP A 109 -9.74 15.50 4.59
C TRP A 109 -8.84 14.29 4.56
N TYR A 110 -9.12 13.32 5.43
CA TYR A 110 -8.41 12.05 5.49
C TYR A 110 -9.26 11.00 6.19
N SER A 111 -8.76 9.78 6.20
CA SER A 111 -9.26 8.72 7.04
C SER A 111 -8.15 8.17 7.91
N ARG A 112 -8.50 7.63 9.05
CA ARG A 112 -7.59 6.87 9.90
C ARG A 112 -8.19 5.54 10.31
N THR A 113 -7.34 4.61 10.69
CA THR A 113 -7.72 3.34 11.26
C THR A 113 -7.05 3.19 12.62
N GLU A 114 -7.70 2.46 13.52
CA GLU A 114 -7.20 2.17 14.86
C GLU A 114 -7.06 0.66 15.03
N LYS A 115 -6.03 0.23 15.76
CA LYS A 115 -5.81 -1.19 16.04
C LYS A 115 -7.06 -1.84 16.64
N GLY A 116 -7.44 -3.00 16.11
CA GLY A 116 -8.62 -3.76 16.54
C GLY A 116 -9.94 -3.30 15.92
N GLN A 117 -9.99 -2.13 15.28
CA GLN A 117 -11.20 -1.62 14.62
C GLN A 117 -11.32 -2.12 13.17
N GLN A 118 -12.55 -2.44 12.76
CA GLN A 118 -12.85 -3.04 11.45
C GLN A 118 -12.89 -2.03 10.31
N TYR A 119 -13.24 -0.77 10.60
CA TYR A 119 -13.56 0.23 9.60
C TYR A 119 -12.76 1.53 9.75
N PRO A 120 -12.51 2.25 8.64
CA PRO A 120 -11.88 3.57 8.70
C PRO A 120 -12.79 4.62 9.34
N ILE A 121 -12.17 5.60 9.99
CA ILE A 121 -12.79 6.77 10.61
C ILE A 121 -12.51 7.96 9.71
N GLY A 122 -13.57 8.56 9.16
CA GLY A 122 -13.49 9.76 8.33
C GLY A 122 -13.23 10.99 9.20
N CYS A 123 -12.22 11.77 8.84
CA CYS A 123 -11.74 12.92 9.62
C CYS A 123 -11.47 14.13 8.74
N ARG A 124 -11.42 15.32 9.35
CA ARG A 124 -10.95 16.54 8.70
C ARG A 124 -10.27 17.51 9.66
N LYS A 125 -9.50 18.45 9.10
CA LYS A 125 -8.89 19.59 9.80
C LYS A 125 -9.13 20.88 9.03
N LYS A 126 -9.46 21.99 9.71
CA LYS A 126 -9.81 23.27 9.06
C LYS A 126 -8.56 24.08 8.73
N GLY A 127 -8.38 24.44 7.47
CA GLY A 127 -7.35 25.36 6.99
C GLY A 127 -5.90 24.85 7.01
N SER A 128 -5.47 24.18 8.09
CA SER A 128 -4.11 23.66 8.29
C SER A 128 -4.12 22.23 8.85
N LEU A 129 -3.06 21.47 8.58
CA LEU A 129 -2.81 20.16 9.19
C LEU A 129 -2.49 20.24 10.68
N ASP A 130 -2.10 21.41 11.20
CA ASP A 130 -1.88 21.64 12.63
C ASP A 130 -3.19 21.93 13.39
N ALA A 131 -4.29 22.18 12.68
CA ALA A 131 -5.58 22.39 13.30
C ALA A 131 -6.09 21.11 14.01
N ALA A 132 -7.00 21.31 14.96
CA ALA A 132 -7.63 20.20 15.67
C ALA A 132 -8.39 19.28 14.69
N GLU A 133 -8.26 17.97 14.90
CA GLU A 133 -9.03 16.97 14.15
C GLU A 133 -10.52 17.07 14.52
N GLN A 134 -11.36 16.96 13.49
CA GLN A 134 -12.79 16.69 13.63
C GLN A 134 -13.13 15.33 12.99
N VAL A 135 -13.65 14.40 13.79
CA VAL A 135 -14.22 13.15 13.30
C VAL A 135 -15.58 13.44 12.66
N VAL A 136 -15.75 13.10 11.38
CA VAL A 136 -16.98 13.38 10.63
C VAL A 136 -17.89 12.16 10.52
N LEU A 137 -17.33 10.96 10.33
CA LEU A 137 -18.07 9.71 10.22
C LEU A 137 -17.22 8.56 10.75
N ASP A 138 -17.65 7.96 11.86
CA ASP A 138 -17.07 6.73 12.39
C ASP A 138 -17.99 5.55 12.08
N LEU A 139 -17.54 4.67 11.19
CA LEU A 139 -18.29 3.47 10.79
C LEU A 139 -18.26 2.40 11.88
N ASN A 140 -17.30 2.44 12.81
CA ASN A 140 -17.19 1.48 13.90
C ASN A 140 -18.31 1.69 14.93
N GLU A 141 -18.81 2.92 15.10
CA GLU A 141 -19.98 3.19 15.94
C GLU A 141 -21.25 2.52 15.39
N ILE A 142 -21.42 2.52 14.07
CA ILE A 142 -22.53 1.82 13.39
C ILE A 142 -22.35 0.30 13.50
N ALA A 143 -21.11 -0.17 13.35
CA ALA A 143 -20.77 -1.60 13.41
C ALA A 143 -20.96 -2.24 14.80
N LYS A 144 -21.18 -1.46 15.87
CA LYS A 144 -21.51 -2.01 17.19
C LYS A 144 -22.84 -2.74 17.22
N THR A 145 -23.82 -2.31 16.41
CA THR A 145 -25.16 -2.89 16.34
C THR A 145 -25.42 -3.64 15.04
N GLU A 146 -24.66 -3.36 13.99
CA GLU A 146 -24.85 -3.93 12.66
C GLU A 146 -23.78 -4.97 12.32
N LYS A 147 -24.21 -6.10 11.72
CA LYS A 147 -23.29 -7.18 11.30
C LYS A 147 -22.55 -6.89 10.01
N PHE A 148 -23.00 -5.89 9.26
CA PHE A 148 -22.42 -5.43 8.02
C PHE A 148 -22.56 -3.91 7.96
N VAL A 149 -21.49 -3.21 7.60
CA VAL A 149 -21.55 -1.77 7.29
C VAL A 149 -20.84 -1.51 5.97
N GLY A 150 -21.58 -1.00 4.98
CA GLY A 150 -21.06 -0.47 3.74
C GLY A 150 -21.30 1.03 3.68
N ARG A 151 -20.27 1.82 3.36
CA ARG A 151 -20.41 3.25 3.05
C ARG A 151 -20.41 3.43 1.54
N GLY A 152 -21.47 4.03 1.00
CA GLY A 152 -21.55 4.42 -0.40
C GLY A 152 -21.01 5.84 -0.58
N VAL A 153 -21.91 6.78 -0.85
CA VAL A 153 -21.62 8.21 -1.04
C VAL A 153 -20.97 8.81 0.20
N PHE A 154 -20.02 9.72 -0.03
CA PHE A 154 -19.45 10.61 0.97
C PHE A 154 -19.17 11.96 0.31
N ALA A 155 -20.07 12.92 0.47
CA ALA A 155 -20.07 14.18 -0.26
C ALA A 155 -20.28 15.38 0.70
N PRO A 156 -19.20 16.11 1.05
CA PRO A 156 -19.33 17.34 1.83
C PRO A 156 -19.91 18.50 0.99
N SER A 157 -20.68 19.40 1.62
CA SER A 157 -21.15 20.64 1.00
C SER A 157 -19.99 21.62 0.72
N ASP A 158 -20.26 22.63 -0.12
CA ASP A 158 -19.26 23.62 -0.59
C ASP A 158 -18.60 24.40 0.57
N ASP A 159 -19.39 24.75 1.58
CA ASP A 159 -18.94 25.41 2.82
C ASP A 159 -18.34 24.44 3.86
N GLY A 160 -18.43 23.13 3.59
CA GLY A 160 -18.04 22.08 4.53
C GLY A 160 -18.92 22.01 5.78
N ARG A 161 -20.12 22.58 5.81
CA ARG A 161 -21.01 22.44 6.97
C ARG A 161 -21.72 21.09 6.99
N PHE A 162 -22.23 20.64 5.84
CA PHE A 162 -23.01 19.42 5.74
C PHE A 162 -22.22 18.28 5.10
N LEU A 163 -22.57 17.05 5.48
CA LEU A 163 -22.11 15.82 4.84
C LEU A 163 -23.32 15.01 4.39
N ALA A 164 -23.49 14.87 3.08
CA ALA A 164 -24.37 13.87 2.50
C ALA A 164 -23.61 12.54 2.41
N TYR A 165 -24.14 11.48 2.99
CA TYR A 165 -23.51 10.16 2.92
C TYR A 165 -24.57 9.05 2.84
N THR A 166 -24.19 7.89 2.32
CA THR A 166 -25.08 6.73 2.28
C THR A 166 -24.49 5.52 3.00
N ILE A 167 -25.35 4.77 3.70
CA ILE A 167 -24.98 3.55 4.44
C ILE A 167 -25.85 2.37 3.98
N ASP A 168 -25.24 1.21 3.83
CA ASP A 168 -25.87 -0.10 3.68
C ASP A 168 -25.53 -0.97 4.89
N THR A 169 -26.53 -1.42 5.63
CA THR A 169 -26.36 -2.36 6.77
C THR A 169 -26.77 -3.79 6.44
N THR A 170 -27.22 -4.03 5.20
CA THR A 170 -27.80 -5.30 4.76
C THR A 170 -26.81 -6.18 3.99
N GLY A 171 -25.81 -5.58 3.34
CA GLY A 171 -24.93 -6.23 2.37
C GLY A 171 -25.53 -6.35 0.97
N PHE A 172 -26.83 -6.06 0.81
CA PHE A 172 -27.56 -6.12 -0.46
C PHE A 172 -27.40 -4.85 -1.30
N ARG A 173 -26.47 -3.95 -0.94
CA ARG A 173 -26.28 -2.65 -1.59
C ARG A 173 -27.56 -1.82 -1.57
N LEU A 174 -28.26 -1.82 -0.45
CA LEU A 174 -29.43 -0.96 -0.21
C LEU A 174 -28.98 0.25 0.60
N TYR A 175 -28.50 1.26 -0.13
CA TYR A 175 -27.93 2.46 0.46
C TYR A 175 -29.00 3.47 0.85
N THR A 176 -28.95 3.93 2.10
CA THR A 176 -29.82 4.99 2.62
C THR A 176 -29.02 6.29 2.74
N LEU A 177 -29.46 7.34 2.04
CA LEU A 177 -28.94 8.70 2.14
C LEU A 177 -29.32 9.34 3.47
N GLN A 178 -28.36 10.01 4.08
CA GLN A 178 -28.50 10.84 5.26
C GLN A 178 -27.68 12.12 5.10
N VAL A 179 -28.13 13.21 5.73
CA VAL A 179 -27.37 14.47 5.81
C VAL A 179 -27.01 14.76 7.27
N LYS A 180 -25.73 15.00 7.53
CA LYS A 180 -25.21 15.36 8.85
C LYS A 180 -24.73 16.81 8.87
N ASP A 181 -25.20 17.59 9.83
CA ASP A 181 -24.57 18.87 10.18
C ASP A 181 -23.28 18.58 10.96
N LEU A 182 -22.14 18.91 10.34
CA LEU A 182 -20.82 18.67 10.92
C LEU A 182 -20.48 19.70 12.01
N GLU A 183 -21.13 20.85 12.10
CA GLU A 183 -20.91 21.79 13.21
C GLU A 183 -21.57 21.28 14.49
N THR A 184 -22.81 20.79 14.40
CA THR A 184 -23.54 20.28 15.58
C THR A 184 -23.39 18.78 15.82
N GLY A 185 -22.88 18.04 14.84
CA GLY A 185 -22.78 16.58 14.84
C GLY A 185 -24.11 15.85 14.69
N ARG A 186 -25.22 16.55 14.39
CA ARG A 186 -26.57 15.99 14.35
C ARG A 186 -26.95 15.57 12.93
N LEU A 187 -27.74 14.51 12.82
CA LEU A 187 -28.43 14.17 11.57
C LEU A 187 -29.61 15.11 11.37
N LEU A 188 -29.79 15.56 10.13
CA LEU A 188 -30.98 16.28 9.69
C LEU A 188 -32.12 15.30 9.38
N ALA A 189 -33.29 15.82 8.98
CA ALA A 189 -34.47 15.00 8.68
C ALA A 189 -34.35 14.22 7.35
N ASP A 190 -33.35 14.54 6.54
CA ASP A 190 -33.06 13.96 5.23
C ASP A 190 -32.83 12.46 5.33
N ARG A 191 -33.72 11.67 4.74
CA ARG A 191 -33.60 10.22 4.66
C ARG A 191 -34.24 9.67 3.40
N VAL A 192 -33.43 9.13 2.49
CA VAL A 192 -33.90 8.52 1.23
C VAL A 192 -33.27 7.14 1.05
N GLU A 193 -34.08 6.13 0.79
CA GLU A 193 -33.62 4.76 0.58
C GLU A 193 -33.32 4.49 -0.90
N LYS A 194 -32.54 3.42 -1.16
CA LYS A 194 -32.18 2.96 -2.51
C LYS A 194 -31.41 4.00 -3.32
N VAL A 195 -30.61 4.84 -2.66
CA VAL A 195 -29.84 5.90 -3.32
C VAL A 195 -28.54 5.35 -3.90
N ASN A 196 -28.33 5.55 -5.19
CA ASN A 196 -27.15 5.10 -5.93
C ASN A 196 -26.03 6.16 -5.95
N SER A 197 -26.35 7.39 -6.33
CA SER A 197 -25.40 8.50 -6.48
C SER A 197 -26.03 9.83 -6.05
N VAL A 198 -25.19 10.80 -5.65
CA VAL A 198 -25.60 12.09 -5.08
C VAL A 198 -24.64 13.20 -5.51
N ALA A 199 -25.16 14.41 -5.79
CA ALA A 199 -24.38 15.61 -6.04
C ALA A 199 -24.99 16.84 -5.35
N TRP A 200 -24.15 17.69 -4.76
CA TRP A 200 -24.56 19.00 -4.24
C TRP A 200 -24.74 20.00 -5.38
N ALA A 201 -25.80 20.80 -5.32
CA ALA A 201 -25.89 22.05 -6.07
C ALA A 201 -24.95 23.11 -5.45
N GLY A 202 -24.68 24.19 -6.20
CA GLY A 202 -23.78 25.27 -5.72
C GLY A 202 -24.42 26.22 -4.71
N ASP A 203 -25.68 25.99 -4.31
CA ASP A 203 -26.40 26.80 -3.34
C ASP A 203 -26.27 26.30 -1.89
N GLY A 204 -25.64 25.15 -1.68
CA GLY A 204 -25.43 24.53 -0.36
C GLY A 204 -26.69 23.99 0.33
N LYS A 205 -27.85 24.00 -0.35
CA LYS A 205 -29.15 23.59 0.21
C LYS A 205 -29.94 22.64 -0.68
N THR A 206 -29.45 22.36 -1.88
CA THR A 206 -30.08 21.46 -2.85
C THR A 206 -29.18 20.26 -3.15
N LEU A 207 -29.76 19.06 -3.09
CA LEU A 207 -29.13 17.80 -3.48
C LEU A 207 -29.80 17.22 -4.73
N PHE A 208 -29.01 16.67 -5.63
CA PHE A 208 -29.48 15.75 -6.66
C PHE A 208 -29.13 14.33 -6.24
N TYR A 209 -30.06 13.39 -6.39
CA TYR A 209 -29.78 11.98 -6.11
C TYR A 209 -30.49 11.05 -7.10
N VAL A 210 -29.90 9.88 -7.34
CA VAL A 210 -30.49 8.83 -8.18
C VAL A 210 -30.95 7.66 -7.32
N VAL A 211 -32.14 7.12 -7.59
CA VAL A 211 -32.67 5.92 -6.91
C VAL A 211 -32.81 4.72 -7.84
N GLU A 212 -32.73 3.54 -7.22
CA GLU A 212 -32.91 2.24 -7.86
C GLU A 212 -34.38 1.81 -7.98
N ASP A 213 -34.73 1.06 -9.03
CA ASP A 213 -36.02 0.36 -9.18
C ASP A 213 -36.05 -0.98 -8.40
N ALA A 214 -37.07 -1.81 -8.68
CA ALA A 214 -37.23 -3.12 -8.04
C ALA A 214 -36.13 -4.12 -8.44
N ALA A 215 -35.57 -3.99 -9.65
CA ALA A 215 -34.44 -4.78 -10.15
C ALA A 215 -33.09 -4.16 -9.78
N LYS A 216 -33.06 -3.19 -8.84
CA LYS A 216 -31.85 -2.47 -8.40
C LYS A 216 -31.16 -1.66 -9.51
N ARG A 217 -31.89 -1.31 -10.58
CA ARG A 217 -31.37 -0.46 -11.65
C ARG A 217 -31.57 1.02 -11.28
N PRO A 218 -30.51 1.85 -11.23
CA PRO A 218 -30.64 3.29 -11.00
C PRO A 218 -31.31 3.97 -12.20
N TRP A 219 -32.48 4.59 -12.00
CA TRP A 219 -33.34 4.98 -13.12
C TRP A 219 -34.08 6.31 -12.96
N ARG A 220 -34.16 6.86 -11.75
CA ARG A 220 -34.80 8.16 -11.49
C ARG A 220 -33.87 9.12 -10.77
N LEU A 221 -33.74 10.33 -11.32
CA LEU A 221 -33.04 11.45 -10.74
C LEU A 221 -34.03 12.40 -10.05
N TYR A 222 -33.78 12.69 -8.79
CA TYR A 222 -34.56 13.62 -7.99
C TYR A 222 -33.74 14.84 -7.57
N ARG A 223 -34.44 15.94 -7.30
CA ARG A 223 -33.92 17.16 -6.66
C ARG A 223 -34.57 17.34 -5.29
N HIS A 224 -33.74 17.47 -4.26
CA HIS A 224 -34.12 17.50 -2.85
C HIS A 224 -33.69 18.81 -2.18
N ALA A 225 -34.60 19.38 -1.39
CA ALA A 225 -34.31 20.50 -0.52
C ALA A 225 -33.84 19.99 0.85
N VAL A 226 -32.60 20.30 1.23
CA VAL A 226 -31.96 19.77 2.45
C VAL A 226 -32.72 20.16 3.70
N GLY A 227 -32.86 19.22 4.64
CA GLY A 227 -33.57 19.40 5.90
C GLY A 227 -35.09 19.21 5.81
N THR A 228 -35.64 18.82 4.66
CA THR A 228 -37.08 18.65 4.45
C THR A 228 -37.49 17.17 4.35
N THR A 229 -38.78 16.89 4.58
CA THR A 229 -39.36 15.53 4.50
C THR A 229 -40.49 15.41 3.48
N GLY A 230 -40.68 16.45 2.66
CA GLY A 230 -41.71 16.47 1.61
C GLY A 230 -41.33 15.62 0.40
N PRO A 231 -42.24 15.44 -0.57
CA PRO A 231 -41.91 14.75 -1.82
C PRO A 231 -40.90 15.57 -2.63
N ASP A 232 -39.87 14.90 -3.12
CA ASP A 232 -38.83 15.50 -3.96
C ASP A 232 -39.25 15.60 -5.43
N VAL A 233 -38.67 16.57 -6.14
CA VAL A 233 -39.00 16.84 -7.54
C VAL A 233 -38.29 15.82 -8.43
N LEU A 234 -39.05 15.08 -9.24
CA LEU A 234 -38.49 14.22 -10.29
C LEU A 234 -37.92 15.09 -11.42
N VAL A 235 -36.62 14.97 -11.68
CA VAL A 235 -35.90 15.76 -12.69
C VAL A 235 -35.76 14.98 -14.00
N TYR A 236 -35.45 13.69 -13.93
CA TYR A 236 -35.28 12.83 -15.10
C TYR A 236 -35.61 11.37 -14.76
N GLU A 237 -36.18 10.66 -15.73
CA GLU A 237 -36.50 9.23 -15.66
C GLU A 237 -35.91 8.53 -16.89
N GLU A 238 -35.15 7.47 -16.66
CA GLU A 238 -34.61 6.59 -17.71
C GLU A 238 -35.52 5.38 -17.90
N THR A 239 -36.23 5.38 -19.03
CA THR A 239 -37.24 4.38 -19.37
C THR A 239 -36.65 3.15 -20.05
N ASP A 240 -35.44 3.22 -20.60
CA ASP A 240 -34.77 2.05 -21.18
C ASP A 240 -34.05 1.26 -20.09
N GLU A 241 -34.52 0.04 -19.84
CA GLU A 241 -34.03 -0.84 -18.76
C GLU A 241 -32.57 -1.28 -18.92
N ARG A 242 -31.95 -1.06 -20.09
CA ARG A 242 -30.52 -1.31 -20.28
C ARG A 242 -29.64 -0.21 -19.72
N PHE A 243 -30.22 0.97 -19.45
CA PHE A 243 -29.49 2.16 -19.06
C PHE A 243 -29.56 2.40 -17.55
N ASN A 244 -28.41 2.76 -17.00
CA ASN A 244 -28.21 3.16 -15.61
C ASN A 244 -27.98 4.66 -15.53
N LEU A 245 -28.65 5.31 -14.58
CA LEU A 245 -28.42 6.71 -14.23
C LEU A 245 -27.32 6.88 -13.19
N GLY A 246 -26.54 7.95 -13.36
CA GLY A 246 -25.60 8.44 -12.37
C GLY A 246 -25.61 9.96 -12.31
N VAL A 247 -25.38 10.53 -11.13
CA VAL A 247 -25.21 11.98 -10.96
C VAL A 247 -23.91 12.30 -10.22
N SER A 248 -23.21 13.32 -10.69
CA SER A 248 -21.98 13.82 -10.09
C SER A 248 -21.85 15.33 -10.24
N ARG A 249 -20.78 15.90 -9.67
CA ARG A 249 -20.43 17.32 -9.73
C ARG A 249 -19.11 17.46 -10.49
N SER A 250 -19.03 18.42 -11.42
CA SER A 250 -17.77 18.74 -12.10
C SER A 250 -16.73 19.28 -11.11
N ARG A 251 -15.44 19.03 -11.39
CA ARG A 251 -14.34 19.44 -10.49
C ARG A 251 -14.20 20.95 -10.34
N ASP A 252 -14.60 21.70 -11.37
CA ASP A 252 -14.65 23.16 -11.35
C ASP A 252 -15.89 23.73 -10.65
N ASP A 253 -16.69 22.86 -10.03
CA ASP A 253 -17.93 23.17 -9.32
C ASP A 253 -19.02 23.84 -10.18
N ALA A 254 -18.89 23.92 -11.51
CA ALA A 254 -19.81 24.66 -12.37
C ALA A 254 -21.02 23.85 -12.85
N TRP A 255 -20.96 22.52 -12.83
CA TRP A 255 -21.96 21.65 -13.46
C TRP A 255 -22.33 20.45 -12.61
N ILE A 256 -23.63 20.17 -12.52
CA ILE A 256 -24.13 18.83 -12.22
C ILE A 256 -24.09 18.03 -13.52
N LEU A 257 -23.43 16.88 -13.48
CA LEU A 257 -23.31 15.96 -14.61
C LEU A 257 -24.23 14.78 -14.37
N VAL A 258 -25.13 14.52 -15.31
CA VAL A 258 -26.06 13.38 -15.27
C VAL A 258 -25.73 12.45 -16.42
N GLN A 259 -25.27 11.25 -16.09
CA GLN A 259 -25.00 10.19 -17.05
C GLN A 259 -26.22 9.27 -17.15
N SER A 260 -26.58 8.87 -18.37
CA SER A 260 -27.35 7.66 -18.66
C SER A 260 -26.50 6.75 -19.54
N GLY A 261 -26.20 5.53 -19.12
CA GLY A 261 -25.34 4.62 -19.89
C GLY A 261 -25.75 3.15 -19.79
N SER A 262 -25.62 2.43 -20.91
CA SER A 262 -25.62 0.97 -20.97
C SER A 262 -24.19 0.43 -21.09
N HIS A 263 -23.98 -0.85 -21.37
CA HIS A 263 -22.62 -1.41 -21.51
C HIS A 263 -21.89 -0.96 -22.79
N THR A 264 -22.62 -0.46 -23.79
CA THR A 264 -22.05 -0.11 -25.10
C THR A 264 -22.27 1.32 -25.54
N GLN A 265 -23.09 2.10 -24.83
CA GLN A 265 -23.48 3.45 -25.25
C GLN A 265 -23.83 4.35 -24.05
N SER A 266 -23.68 5.66 -24.24
CA SER A 266 -23.96 6.63 -23.17
C SER A 266 -24.59 7.93 -23.69
N GLU A 267 -25.18 8.69 -22.78
CA GLU A 267 -25.71 10.02 -22.97
C GLU A 267 -25.50 10.85 -21.71
N TRP A 268 -24.98 12.07 -21.86
CA TRP A 268 -24.71 12.96 -20.75
C TRP A 268 -25.58 14.21 -20.83
N ARG A 269 -25.99 14.71 -19.67
CA ARG A 269 -26.70 15.97 -19.50
C ARG A 269 -25.97 16.87 -18.51
N LEU A 270 -26.09 18.17 -18.76
CA LEU A 270 -25.54 19.23 -17.93
C LEU A 270 -26.67 20.01 -17.26
N ILE A 271 -26.54 20.29 -15.96
CA ILE A 271 -27.36 21.26 -15.24
C ILE A 271 -26.40 22.27 -14.59
N PRO A 272 -26.56 23.59 -14.79
CA PRO A 272 -25.73 24.56 -14.11
C PRO A 272 -25.85 24.44 -12.60
N ALA A 273 -24.71 24.26 -11.95
CA ALA A 273 -24.55 24.18 -10.52
C ALA A 273 -25.29 25.23 -9.71
N ALA A 274 -25.19 26.48 -10.16
CA ALA A 274 -25.71 27.67 -9.50
C ALA A 274 -27.21 27.88 -9.78
N LYS A 275 -27.80 27.09 -10.68
CA LYS A 275 -29.20 27.18 -11.08
C LYS A 275 -29.82 25.78 -11.09
N PRO A 276 -29.97 25.14 -9.91
CA PRO A 276 -30.40 23.75 -9.82
C PRO A 276 -31.85 23.50 -10.29
N ASP A 277 -32.61 24.57 -10.54
CA ASP A 277 -33.96 24.48 -11.11
C ASP A 277 -34.01 24.42 -12.65
N GLU A 278 -32.90 24.69 -13.34
CA GLU A 278 -32.85 24.59 -14.81
C GLU A 278 -32.98 23.15 -15.31
N ALA A 279 -33.57 22.99 -16.50
CA ALA A 279 -33.75 21.70 -17.12
C ALA A 279 -32.41 21.08 -17.58
N PRO A 280 -32.24 19.75 -17.49
CA PRO A 280 -31.02 19.09 -17.97
C PRO A 280 -30.83 19.27 -19.48
N ARG A 281 -29.64 19.72 -19.90
CA ARG A 281 -29.28 19.88 -21.31
C ARG A 281 -28.41 18.73 -21.80
N VAL A 282 -28.88 17.99 -22.80
CA VAL A 282 -28.13 16.89 -23.43
C VAL A 282 -26.87 17.42 -24.12
N VAL A 283 -25.74 16.70 -23.95
CA VAL A 283 -24.47 16.96 -24.63
C VAL A 283 -24.53 16.47 -26.06
N ALA A 284 -24.73 15.17 -26.26
CA ALA A 284 -25.03 14.54 -27.54
C ALA A 284 -26.06 13.43 -27.34
N ALA A 285 -27.00 13.25 -28.26
CA ALA A 285 -27.97 12.17 -28.19
C ALA A 285 -27.25 10.81 -28.22
N ARG A 286 -27.78 9.82 -27.49
CA ARG A 286 -27.22 8.45 -27.55
C ARG A 286 -27.28 7.86 -28.96
N GLU A 287 -26.21 7.19 -29.35
CA GLU A 287 -26.10 6.41 -30.59
C GLU A 287 -25.68 4.97 -30.24
N LYS A 288 -26.21 3.97 -30.97
CA LYS A 288 -25.88 2.56 -30.71
C LYS A 288 -24.36 2.34 -30.81
N ASP A 289 -23.81 1.65 -29.82
CA ASP A 289 -22.38 1.32 -29.69
C ASP A 289 -21.43 2.55 -29.56
N HIS A 290 -21.99 3.76 -29.38
CA HIS A 290 -21.25 4.99 -29.15
C HIS A 290 -21.18 5.30 -27.64
N GLU A 291 -20.00 5.08 -27.07
CA GLU A 291 -19.68 5.37 -25.69
C GLU A 291 -18.89 6.68 -25.62
N TYR A 292 -19.36 7.63 -24.82
CA TYR A 292 -18.64 8.84 -24.48
C TYR A 292 -18.78 9.23 -23.00
N ASP A 293 -17.74 9.86 -22.44
CA ASP A 293 -17.72 10.41 -21.08
C ASP A 293 -17.41 11.90 -21.14
N VAL A 294 -17.97 12.67 -20.21
CA VAL A 294 -17.85 14.13 -20.19
C VAL A 294 -17.17 14.58 -18.91
N GLU A 295 -16.07 15.30 -19.09
CA GLU A 295 -15.38 16.04 -18.03
C GLU A 295 -15.53 17.54 -18.31
N ALA A 296 -16.23 18.27 -17.44
CA ALA A 296 -16.43 19.71 -17.60
C ALA A 296 -15.35 20.51 -16.84
N ALA A 297 -14.73 21.47 -17.53
CA ALA A 297 -13.70 22.31 -16.95
C ALA A 297 -13.65 23.67 -17.65
N GLY A 298 -14.04 24.73 -16.93
CA GLY A 298 -14.16 26.08 -17.47
C GLY A 298 -15.26 26.15 -18.53
N ASP A 299 -14.94 26.78 -19.67
CA ASP A 299 -15.90 26.94 -20.78
C ASP A 299 -15.94 25.74 -21.74
N LEU A 300 -15.16 24.69 -21.48
CA LEU A 300 -15.04 23.52 -22.33
C LEU A 300 -15.51 22.24 -21.64
N LEU A 301 -15.98 21.31 -22.48
CA LEU A 301 -16.13 19.91 -22.17
C LEU A 301 -14.97 19.17 -22.80
N TYR A 302 -14.32 18.31 -22.01
CA TYR A 302 -13.37 17.30 -22.48
C TYR A 302 -14.12 15.98 -22.57
N ILE A 303 -14.27 15.48 -23.79
CA ILE A 303 -15.14 14.35 -24.10
C ILE A 303 -14.28 13.18 -24.56
N ARG A 304 -14.20 12.13 -23.74
CA ARG A 304 -13.63 10.85 -24.14
C ARG A 304 -14.69 10.13 -24.96
N THR A 305 -14.38 9.69 -26.18
CA THR A 305 -15.38 9.09 -27.10
C THR A 305 -14.80 7.94 -27.90
N ASN A 306 -15.57 6.88 -28.10
CA ASN A 306 -15.20 5.77 -28.99
C ASN A 306 -15.61 5.99 -30.47
N ASP A 307 -16.22 7.14 -30.79
CA ASP A 307 -16.62 7.51 -32.14
C ASP A 307 -15.41 7.57 -33.09
N GLY A 308 -15.41 6.69 -34.10
CA GLY A 308 -14.31 6.47 -35.02
C GLY A 308 -13.05 5.83 -34.41
N CYS A 309 -13.06 5.47 -33.12
CA CYS A 309 -11.91 4.91 -32.42
C CYS A 309 -12.33 4.01 -31.25
N ARG A 310 -12.33 2.68 -31.43
CA ARG A 310 -12.82 1.75 -30.41
C ARG A 310 -12.06 1.82 -29.07
N ASP A 311 -10.77 2.18 -29.10
CA ASP A 311 -9.91 2.38 -27.91
C ASP A 311 -9.92 3.83 -27.39
N PHE A 312 -10.89 4.62 -27.84
CA PHE A 312 -11.21 5.99 -27.44
C PHE A 312 -10.19 7.04 -27.86
N ARG A 313 -10.73 8.20 -28.22
CA ARG A 313 -10.02 9.46 -28.43
C ARG A 313 -10.62 10.52 -27.50
N VAL A 314 -9.96 11.67 -27.38
CA VAL A 314 -10.48 12.82 -26.62
C VAL A 314 -10.75 13.97 -27.57
N VAL A 315 -11.96 14.52 -27.50
CA VAL A 315 -12.39 15.73 -28.22
C VAL A 315 -12.78 16.81 -27.22
N THR A 316 -12.87 18.05 -27.68
CA THR A 316 -13.39 19.18 -26.89
C THR A 316 -14.63 19.76 -27.53
N ALA A 317 -15.55 20.30 -26.73
CA ALA A 317 -16.67 21.11 -27.20
C ALA A 317 -16.91 22.30 -26.25
N PRO A 318 -17.39 23.45 -26.71
CA PRO A 318 -17.83 24.51 -25.80
C PRO A 318 -18.99 24.03 -24.93
N ALA A 319 -18.93 24.29 -23.62
CA ALA A 319 -20.02 23.93 -22.71
C ALA A 319 -21.33 24.65 -23.10
N ALA A 320 -21.26 25.83 -23.70
CA ALA A 320 -22.43 26.54 -24.22
C ALA A 320 -23.09 25.86 -25.43
N SER A 321 -22.32 25.10 -26.23
CA SER A 321 -22.77 24.44 -27.46
C SER A 321 -22.17 23.01 -27.54
N PRO A 322 -22.64 22.08 -26.69
CA PRO A 322 -21.93 20.83 -26.41
C PRO A 322 -22.10 19.73 -27.49
N GLY A 323 -22.94 19.98 -28.49
CA GLY A 323 -23.31 19.02 -29.53
C GLY A 323 -22.13 18.56 -30.40
N LYS A 324 -22.27 17.34 -30.96
CA LYS A 324 -21.26 16.65 -31.78
C LYS A 324 -20.70 17.50 -32.94
N ALA A 325 -21.50 18.39 -33.52
CA ALA A 325 -21.08 19.31 -34.57
C ALA A 325 -19.98 20.31 -34.12
N SER A 326 -19.83 20.55 -32.83
CA SER A 326 -18.80 21.43 -32.25
C SER A 326 -17.58 20.67 -31.73
N TRP A 327 -17.55 19.34 -31.87
CA TRP A 327 -16.46 18.52 -31.35
C TRP A 327 -15.18 18.72 -32.15
N LYS A 328 -14.10 19.08 -31.47
CA LYS A 328 -12.77 19.26 -32.03
C LYS A 328 -11.80 18.26 -31.42
N GLU A 329 -11.01 17.60 -32.26
CA GLU A 329 -10.05 16.61 -31.78
C GLU A 329 -8.96 17.23 -30.90
N LEU A 330 -8.66 16.58 -29.77
CA LEU A 330 -7.60 16.99 -28.83
C LEU A 330 -6.54 15.91 -28.65
N VAL A 331 -6.96 14.67 -28.39
CA VAL A 331 -6.08 13.50 -28.31
C VAL A 331 -6.58 12.48 -29.33
N PRO A 332 -5.86 12.24 -30.43
CA PRO A 332 -6.31 11.33 -31.47
C PRO A 332 -6.26 9.87 -31.01
N CYS A 333 -6.90 9.00 -31.80
CA CYS A 333 -6.82 7.55 -31.62
C CYS A 333 -5.37 7.06 -31.69
N ARG A 334 -4.98 6.12 -30.81
CA ARG A 334 -3.64 5.51 -30.81
C ARG A 334 -3.77 3.99 -30.74
N ASP A 335 -3.13 3.31 -31.68
CA ASP A 335 -3.15 1.85 -31.69
C ASP A 335 -2.41 1.28 -30.48
N GLY A 336 -2.98 0.23 -29.87
CA GLY A 336 -2.44 -0.39 -28.66
C GLY A 336 -2.51 0.45 -27.37
N VAL A 337 -3.11 1.65 -27.40
CA VAL A 337 -3.26 2.53 -26.23
C VAL A 337 -4.72 2.94 -26.07
N MET A 338 -5.39 2.35 -25.09
CA MET A 338 -6.76 2.76 -24.75
C MET A 338 -6.72 3.97 -23.82
N VAL A 339 -7.45 5.03 -24.16
CA VAL A 339 -7.78 6.09 -23.19
C VAL A 339 -8.97 5.60 -22.38
N SER A 340 -8.79 5.33 -21.09
CA SER A 340 -9.84 4.84 -20.19
C SER A 340 -10.55 5.95 -19.42
N GLY A 341 -10.00 7.16 -19.38
CA GLY A 341 -10.58 8.29 -18.65
C GLY A 341 -9.72 9.54 -18.75
N VAL A 342 -10.25 10.67 -18.29
CA VAL A 342 -9.58 11.97 -18.29
C VAL A 342 -9.96 12.73 -17.02
N ASP A 343 -8.98 13.27 -16.32
CA ASP A 343 -9.18 14.33 -15.33
C ASP A 343 -8.77 15.68 -15.93
N ALA A 344 -9.61 16.70 -15.76
CA ALA A 344 -9.33 18.05 -16.23
C ALA A 344 -9.09 19.02 -15.06
N PHE A 345 -7.98 19.75 -15.16
CA PHE A 345 -7.57 20.84 -14.28
C PHE A 345 -7.47 22.14 -15.07
N LYS A 346 -7.34 23.28 -14.38
CA LYS A 346 -7.29 24.59 -15.04
C LYS A 346 -6.20 24.71 -16.13
N GLY A 347 -5.03 24.11 -15.91
CA GLY A 347 -3.89 24.18 -16.84
C GLY A 347 -3.49 22.86 -17.49
N HIS A 348 -4.04 21.73 -17.06
CA HIS A 348 -3.57 20.40 -17.46
C HIS A 348 -4.73 19.41 -17.60
N LEU A 349 -4.52 18.39 -18.44
CA LEU A 349 -5.30 17.16 -18.42
C LEU A 349 -4.43 16.01 -17.94
N VAL A 350 -5.01 15.09 -17.19
CA VAL A 350 -4.40 13.79 -16.91
C VAL A 350 -5.22 12.72 -17.60
N LEU A 351 -4.59 12.04 -18.56
CA LEU A 351 -5.15 10.91 -19.30
C LEU A 351 -4.88 9.63 -18.51
N PHE A 352 -5.94 8.86 -18.28
CA PHE A 352 -5.83 7.49 -17.82
C PHE A 352 -5.72 6.60 -19.05
N GLU A 353 -4.57 5.95 -19.20
CA GLU A 353 -4.25 5.13 -20.35
C GLU A 353 -4.10 3.67 -19.94
N ARG A 354 -4.31 2.78 -20.90
CA ARG A 354 -3.99 1.37 -20.77
C ARG A 354 -3.19 0.90 -21.96
N GLN A 355 -2.06 0.29 -21.66
CA GLN A 355 -1.10 -0.20 -22.64
C GLN A 355 -0.39 -1.41 -22.04
N ASP A 356 -0.18 -2.46 -22.83
CA ASP A 356 0.50 -3.69 -22.40
C ASP A 356 -0.08 -4.30 -21.11
N ALA A 357 -1.42 -4.33 -20.96
CA ALA A 357 -2.14 -4.82 -19.79
C ALA A 357 -1.93 -4.04 -18.49
N LEU A 358 -1.38 -2.82 -18.54
CA LEU A 358 -1.10 -2.00 -17.35
C LEU A 358 -1.76 -0.62 -17.43
N PRO A 359 -2.29 -0.09 -16.31
CA PRO A 359 -2.74 1.29 -16.26
C PRO A 359 -1.55 2.24 -16.20
N LYS A 360 -1.66 3.36 -16.93
CA LYS A 360 -0.63 4.38 -17.08
C LYS A 360 -1.28 5.76 -16.99
N LEU A 361 -0.52 6.75 -16.53
CA LEU A 361 -0.98 8.12 -16.35
C LEU A 361 -0.14 9.04 -17.24
N SER A 362 -0.79 9.86 -18.05
CA SER A 362 -0.12 10.80 -18.95
C SER A 362 -0.67 12.20 -18.75
N VAL A 363 0.21 13.19 -18.56
CA VAL A 363 -0.15 14.59 -18.33
C VAL A 363 0.00 15.36 -19.63
N ARG A 364 -1.03 16.13 -20.00
CA ARG A 364 -1.05 17.04 -21.13
C ARG A 364 -1.19 18.48 -20.65
N ASP A 365 -0.22 19.32 -20.99
CA ASP A 365 -0.31 20.76 -20.76
C ASP A 365 -1.29 21.38 -21.76
N LEU A 366 -2.28 22.12 -21.27
CA LEU A 366 -3.35 22.70 -22.10
C LEU A 366 -2.91 23.93 -22.90
N SER A 367 -1.85 24.61 -22.47
CA SER A 367 -1.35 25.83 -23.12
C SER A 367 -0.42 25.52 -24.31
N THR A 368 0.41 24.48 -24.17
CA THR A 368 1.41 24.08 -25.16
C THR A 368 0.97 22.86 -25.98
N GLY A 369 0.03 22.06 -25.46
CA GLY A 369 -0.33 20.78 -26.04
C GLY A 369 0.74 19.70 -25.89
N ALA A 370 1.78 19.92 -25.07
CA ALA A 370 2.79 18.90 -24.80
C ALA A 370 2.21 17.81 -23.89
N THR A 371 2.48 16.54 -24.22
CA THR A 371 2.05 15.38 -23.41
C THR A 371 3.27 14.59 -22.95
N HIS A 372 3.26 14.11 -21.70
CA HIS A 372 4.30 13.23 -21.15
C HIS A 372 3.70 12.20 -20.19
N ARG A 373 4.35 11.04 -20.04
CA ARG A 373 3.93 9.96 -19.13
C ARG A 373 4.55 10.15 -17.75
N ILE A 374 3.79 9.79 -16.70
CA ILE A 374 4.31 9.63 -15.34
C ILE A 374 4.96 8.24 -15.24
N GLU A 375 6.30 8.20 -15.24
CA GLU A 375 7.06 6.95 -15.16
C GLU A 375 7.24 6.45 -13.73
N VAL A 376 7.15 5.13 -13.53
CA VAL A 376 7.35 4.44 -12.25
C VAL A 376 8.48 3.40 -12.39
N PRO A 377 9.23 3.07 -11.31
CA PRO A 377 10.47 2.31 -11.42
C PRO A 377 10.30 0.83 -11.76
N GLU A 378 9.09 0.28 -11.69
CA GLU A 378 8.80 -1.12 -11.99
C GLU A 378 7.99 -1.28 -13.28
N ALA A 379 8.42 -2.21 -14.14
CA ALA A 379 7.76 -2.47 -15.42
C ALA A 379 6.36 -3.06 -15.27
N ILE A 380 6.13 -3.90 -14.25
CA ILE A 380 4.84 -4.53 -13.95
C ILE A 380 4.27 -3.88 -12.70
N ALA A 381 3.72 -2.68 -12.89
CA ALA A 381 3.13 -1.86 -11.85
C ALA A 381 1.83 -1.24 -12.33
N SER A 382 0.96 -0.93 -11.38
CA SER A 382 -0.28 -0.22 -11.62
C SER A 382 -0.23 1.15 -10.96
N SER A 383 -0.50 2.20 -11.74
CA SER A 383 -0.63 3.58 -11.26
C SER A 383 -2.08 4.03 -11.29
N PHE A 384 -2.51 4.75 -10.26
CA PHE A 384 -3.90 5.20 -10.07
C PHE A 384 -3.95 6.66 -9.62
N PRO A 385 -4.98 7.43 -10.02
CA PRO A 385 -5.26 8.71 -9.38
C PRO A 385 -5.62 8.48 -7.90
N GLU A 386 -5.24 9.43 -7.05
CA GLU A 386 -5.74 9.56 -5.68
C GLU A 386 -6.79 10.69 -5.62
N ALA A 387 -7.13 11.16 -4.41
CA ALA A 387 -8.03 12.30 -4.26
C ALA A 387 -7.42 13.59 -4.86
N ASN A 388 -8.01 14.06 -5.97
CA ASN A 388 -7.64 15.29 -6.69
C ASN A 388 -8.84 16.24 -6.88
N PRO A 389 -9.42 16.78 -5.80
CA PRO A 389 -10.67 17.53 -5.91
C PRO A 389 -10.48 19.03 -6.16
N GLU A 390 -9.25 19.56 -6.09
CA GLU A 390 -8.98 20.97 -6.42
C GLU A 390 -8.79 21.15 -7.92
N TYR A 391 -9.58 22.02 -8.55
CA TYR A 391 -9.51 22.30 -9.98
C TYR A 391 -8.31 23.18 -10.37
N ASP A 392 -8.08 24.26 -9.61
CA ASP A 392 -6.97 25.19 -9.82
C ASP A 392 -5.73 24.74 -9.03
N THR A 393 -5.03 23.76 -9.58
CA THR A 393 -3.80 23.22 -9.01
C THR A 393 -2.79 22.87 -10.10
N LYS A 394 -1.51 22.89 -9.73
CA LYS A 394 -0.41 22.34 -10.55
C LYS A 394 -0.03 20.94 -10.12
N THR A 395 -0.59 20.45 -9.03
CA THR A 395 -0.23 19.18 -8.42
C THR A 395 -1.30 18.13 -8.70
N PHE A 396 -0.87 16.99 -9.20
CA PHE A 396 -1.70 15.80 -9.35
C PHE A 396 -1.21 14.71 -8.40
N ARG A 397 -2.08 14.24 -7.53
CA ARG A 397 -1.80 13.15 -6.61
C ARG A 397 -2.10 11.81 -7.25
N PHE A 398 -1.13 10.92 -7.18
CA PHE A 398 -1.29 9.55 -7.67
C PHE A 398 -0.63 8.57 -6.71
N SER A 399 -1.06 7.32 -6.77
CA SER A 399 -0.35 6.21 -6.17
C SER A 399 0.07 5.21 -7.21
N TRP A 400 1.14 4.48 -6.90
CA TRP A 400 1.50 3.30 -7.67
C TRP A 400 1.90 2.16 -6.73
N GLN A 401 1.74 0.95 -7.24
CA GLN A 401 2.06 -0.30 -6.56
C GLN A 401 2.40 -1.39 -7.57
N SER A 402 3.02 -2.47 -7.10
CA SER A 402 3.24 -3.71 -7.87
C SER A 402 2.86 -4.92 -7.02
N PHE A 403 3.12 -6.14 -7.49
CA PHE A 403 2.99 -7.33 -6.62
C PHE A 403 3.93 -7.28 -5.40
N THR A 404 5.06 -6.59 -5.53
CA THR A 404 6.15 -6.60 -4.54
C THR A 404 6.34 -5.25 -3.85
N THR A 405 5.76 -4.18 -4.38
CA THR A 405 5.85 -2.85 -3.77
C THR A 405 4.49 -2.40 -3.29
N ALA A 406 4.36 -2.24 -1.98
CA ALA A 406 3.17 -1.68 -1.35
C ALA A 406 2.91 -0.24 -1.81
N PRO A 407 1.65 0.26 -1.75
CA PRO A 407 1.29 1.55 -2.31
C PRO A 407 2.19 2.70 -1.85
N MET A 408 2.67 3.47 -2.83
CA MET A 408 3.39 4.72 -2.60
C MET A 408 2.57 5.88 -3.17
N VAL A 409 2.27 6.87 -2.35
CA VAL A 409 1.48 8.05 -2.71
C VAL A 409 2.41 9.23 -2.97
N TYR A 410 2.26 9.87 -4.13
CA TYR A 410 3.05 11.01 -4.56
C TYR A 410 2.16 12.18 -4.94
N ASP A 411 2.63 13.39 -4.62
CA ASP A 411 2.24 14.60 -5.34
C ASP A 411 3.18 14.78 -6.54
N TYR A 412 2.60 14.98 -7.71
CA TYR A 412 3.30 15.22 -8.97
C TYR A 412 3.06 16.65 -9.43
N ASP A 413 4.11 17.45 -9.54
CA ASP A 413 4.00 18.77 -10.18
C ASP A 413 3.90 18.57 -11.69
N MET A 414 2.73 18.88 -12.26
CA MET A 414 2.39 18.62 -13.65
C MET A 414 3.22 19.42 -14.66
N ALA A 415 3.86 20.52 -14.23
CA ALA A 415 4.67 21.39 -15.08
C ALA A 415 6.16 21.00 -15.04
N THR A 416 6.74 20.91 -13.84
CA THR A 416 8.17 20.62 -13.61
C THR A 416 8.49 19.13 -13.64
N ARG A 417 7.47 18.27 -13.50
CA ARG A 417 7.57 16.80 -13.42
C ARG A 417 8.22 16.28 -12.14
N GLU A 418 8.38 17.15 -11.14
CA GLU A 418 8.89 16.76 -9.83
C GLU A 418 7.88 15.87 -9.08
N ARG A 419 8.40 14.87 -8.36
CA ARG A 419 7.61 13.96 -7.52
C ARG A 419 7.98 14.15 -6.07
N THR A 420 6.98 14.45 -5.24
CA THR A 420 7.11 14.49 -3.79
C THR A 420 6.46 13.24 -3.19
N LEU A 421 7.25 12.37 -2.57
CA LEU A 421 6.72 11.20 -1.85
C LEU A 421 5.99 11.67 -0.58
N LEU A 422 4.69 11.43 -0.51
CA LEU A 422 3.88 11.80 0.66
C LEU A 422 3.75 10.64 1.65
N LYS A 423 3.60 9.42 1.13
CA LYS A 423 3.48 8.23 1.96
C LYS A 423 4.04 7.01 1.26
N LYS A 424 4.88 6.27 1.98
CA LYS A 424 5.21 4.89 1.69
C LYS A 424 4.39 4.01 2.65
N THR A 425 3.57 3.13 2.12
CA THR A 425 2.83 2.17 2.96
C THR A 425 3.84 1.27 3.66
N GLU A 426 3.84 1.32 4.99
CA GLU A 426 4.69 0.48 5.82
C GLU A 426 4.13 -0.95 5.82
N VAL A 427 5.01 -1.93 5.64
CA VAL A 427 4.67 -3.37 5.70
C VAL A 427 5.47 -3.99 6.84
N PRO A 428 4.91 -4.07 8.06
CA PRO A 428 5.58 -4.68 9.20
C PRO A 428 5.83 -6.19 9.01
N GLY A 429 6.39 -6.85 10.02
CA GLY A 429 6.57 -8.31 10.01
C GLY A 429 7.74 -8.80 9.14
N GLY A 430 8.73 -7.95 8.87
CA GLY A 430 9.96 -8.34 8.17
C GLY A 430 9.79 -8.52 6.66
N TYR A 431 8.78 -7.90 6.05
CA TYR A 431 8.60 -7.94 4.59
C TYR A 431 9.80 -7.34 3.86
N ASP A 432 10.42 -8.13 2.99
CA ASP A 432 11.52 -7.72 2.13
C ASP A 432 11.13 -7.92 0.66
N PRO A 433 10.83 -6.83 -0.09
CA PRO A 433 10.45 -6.93 -1.49
C PRO A 433 11.55 -7.54 -2.37
N SER A 434 12.82 -7.46 -1.93
CA SER A 434 13.95 -7.98 -2.69
C SER A 434 13.97 -9.51 -2.79
N ARG A 435 13.17 -10.23 -1.98
CA ARG A 435 13.01 -11.69 -2.02
C ARG A 435 12.15 -12.16 -3.19
N TYR A 436 11.39 -11.27 -3.82
CA TYR A 436 10.41 -11.61 -4.83
C TYR A 436 10.78 -11.00 -6.18
N ARG A 437 10.25 -11.59 -7.25
CA ARG A 437 10.39 -11.09 -8.62
C ARG A 437 9.08 -11.25 -9.35
N SER A 438 8.72 -10.26 -10.14
CA SER A 438 7.64 -10.35 -11.11
C SER A 438 8.17 -10.44 -12.55
N GLU A 439 7.48 -11.20 -13.39
CA GLU A 439 7.74 -11.26 -14.84
C GLU A 439 6.44 -11.30 -15.65
N ARG A 440 6.54 -10.90 -16.92
CA ARG A 440 5.45 -10.95 -17.89
C ARG A 440 5.77 -12.03 -18.91
N LEU A 441 4.82 -12.94 -19.12
CA LEU A 441 4.87 -13.93 -20.20
C LEU A 441 3.64 -13.81 -21.10
N PHE A 442 3.69 -14.48 -22.24
CA PHE A 442 2.60 -14.51 -23.21
C PHE A 442 2.23 -15.95 -23.53
N ALA A 443 1.01 -16.35 -23.18
CA ALA A 443 0.43 -17.60 -23.66
C ALA A 443 -0.03 -17.43 -25.11
N THR A 444 -0.07 -18.53 -25.86
CA THR A 444 -0.59 -18.52 -27.24
C THR A 444 -1.91 -19.25 -27.24
N ALA A 445 -3.00 -18.53 -27.51
CA ALA A 445 -4.32 -19.13 -27.67
C ALA A 445 -4.38 -19.97 -28.95
N ALA A 446 -5.41 -20.82 -29.08
CA ALA A 446 -5.57 -21.71 -30.22
C ALA A 446 -5.66 -20.99 -31.58
N ASP A 447 -6.12 -19.73 -31.58
CA ASP A 447 -6.19 -18.86 -32.76
C ASP A 447 -4.90 -18.04 -33.01
N GLY A 448 -3.83 -18.31 -32.26
CA GLY A 448 -2.54 -17.61 -32.37
C GLY A 448 -2.42 -16.33 -31.55
N THR A 449 -3.51 -15.86 -30.92
CA THR A 449 -3.51 -14.65 -30.09
C THR A 449 -2.53 -14.77 -28.91
N LYS A 450 -1.75 -13.72 -28.65
CA LYS A 450 -0.83 -13.66 -27.51
C LYS A 450 -1.54 -13.09 -26.28
N VAL A 451 -1.81 -13.94 -25.30
CA VAL A 451 -2.51 -13.57 -24.05
C VAL A 451 -1.48 -13.24 -22.97
N PRO A 452 -1.43 -12.01 -22.44
CA PRO A 452 -0.48 -11.64 -21.40
C PRO A 452 -0.77 -12.36 -20.07
N VAL A 453 0.27 -12.72 -19.33
CA VAL A 453 0.17 -13.26 -17.96
C VAL A 453 1.22 -12.58 -17.08
N SER A 454 0.78 -11.88 -16.04
CA SER A 454 1.67 -11.28 -15.05
C SER A 454 1.90 -12.25 -13.90
N VAL A 455 3.16 -12.55 -13.59
CA VAL A 455 3.55 -13.60 -12.62
C VAL A 455 4.41 -12.99 -11.52
N VAL A 456 4.27 -13.47 -10.29
CA VAL A 456 5.16 -13.15 -9.16
C VAL A 456 5.50 -14.41 -8.37
N PHE A 457 6.76 -14.52 -7.94
CA PHE A 457 7.29 -15.65 -7.19
C PHE A 457 8.49 -15.22 -6.33
N ARG A 458 8.88 -16.07 -5.37
CA ARG A 458 10.12 -15.90 -4.60
C ARG A 458 11.32 -16.22 -5.49
N LYS A 459 12.38 -15.41 -5.47
CA LYS A 459 13.49 -15.47 -6.46
C LYS A 459 14.23 -16.81 -6.54
N ASP A 460 14.21 -17.59 -5.47
CA ASP A 460 14.84 -18.89 -5.35
C ASP A 460 13.92 -20.07 -5.68
N VAL A 461 12.68 -19.81 -6.11
CA VAL A 461 11.81 -20.84 -6.70
C VAL A 461 12.51 -21.40 -7.95
N PRO A 462 12.80 -22.71 -8.00
CA PRO A 462 13.45 -23.31 -9.16
C PRO A 462 12.49 -23.34 -10.35
N ARG A 463 13.03 -23.12 -11.55
CA ARG A 463 12.29 -23.21 -12.82
C ARG A 463 12.40 -24.62 -13.42
N ASP A 464 12.06 -25.62 -12.61
CA ASP A 464 12.19 -27.04 -12.92
C ASP A 464 10.83 -27.75 -13.09
N GLY A 465 9.72 -27.02 -12.95
CA GLY A 465 8.36 -27.54 -13.07
C GLY A 465 7.86 -28.23 -11.80
N THR A 466 8.42 -27.93 -10.63
CA THR A 466 7.97 -28.49 -9.34
C THR A 466 7.10 -27.55 -8.49
N ALA A 467 7.12 -26.25 -8.81
CA ALA A 467 6.48 -25.24 -7.99
C ALA A 467 4.94 -25.27 -8.08
N PRO A 468 4.23 -25.15 -6.95
CA PRO A 468 2.77 -24.98 -6.94
C PRO A 468 2.36 -23.64 -7.56
N LEU A 469 1.25 -23.62 -8.27
CA LEU A 469 0.72 -22.43 -8.94
C LEU A 469 -0.65 -22.03 -8.39
N PHE A 470 -0.85 -20.75 -8.12
CA PHE A 470 -2.15 -20.15 -7.91
C PHE A 470 -2.44 -19.09 -8.98
N LEU A 471 -3.38 -19.39 -9.87
CA LEU A 471 -3.70 -18.59 -11.06
C LEU A 471 -5.08 -17.93 -10.93
N THR A 472 -5.16 -16.64 -11.24
CA THR A 472 -6.42 -15.86 -11.17
C THR A 472 -6.78 -15.22 -12.52
N GLY A 473 -8.07 -14.99 -12.75
CA GLY A 473 -8.58 -14.29 -13.93
C GLY A 473 -10.01 -13.75 -13.74
N TYR A 474 -10.44 -12.87 -14.66
CA TYR A 474 -11.78 -12.27 -14.65
C TYR A 474 -12.47 -12.32 -16.04
N GLY A 475 -11.99 -11.52 -17.00
CA GLY A 475 -12.31 -11.70 -18.42
C GLY A 475 -13.69 -11.25 -18.89
N SER A 476 -14.31 -10.24 -18.28
CA SER A 476 -15.64 -9.73 -18.69
C SER A 476 -15.78 -8.22 -18.51
N TYR A 477 -16.77 -7.61 -19.18
CA TYR A 477 -17.16 -6.20 -19.12
C TYR A 477 -16.08 -5.19 -19.54
N GLY A 478 -14.96 -5.67 -20.11
CA GLY A 478 -13.77 -4.84 -20.30
C GLY A 478 -13.11 -4.44 -18.98
N ALA A 479 -13.45 -5.11 -17.87
CA ALA A 479 -12.80 -4.89 -16.60
C ALA A 479 -11.36 -5.46 -16.66
N PRO A 480 -10.32 -4.66 -16.40
CA PRO A 480 -8.94 -5.12 -16.46
C PRO A 480 -8.57 -5.92 -15.20
N SER A 481 -7.61 -6.83 -15.34
CA SER A 481 -7.06 -7.57 -14.19
C SER A 481 -5.86 -6.81 -13.61
N PHE A 482 -5.97 -6.35 -12.37
CA PHE A 482 -4.95 -5.49 -11.76
C PHE A 482 -3.77 -6.28 -11.19
N VAL A 483 -2.58 -5.70 -11.35
CA VAL A 483 -1.39 -6.07 -10.57
C VAL A 483 -1.31 -5.13 -9.37
N ALA A 484 -1.50 -5.68 -8.17
CA ALA A 484 -1.55 -4.90 -6.93
C ALA A 484 -0.86 -5.64 -5.78
N PHE A 485 -0.43 -4.87 -4.78
CA PHE A 485 0.13 -5.43 -3.57
C PHE A 485 -0.98 -5.99 -2.68
N ASN A 486 -0.75 -7.17 -2.10
CA ASN A 486 -1.66 -7.78 -1.14
C ASN A 486 -0.85 -8.29 0.06
N PRO A 487 -1.12 -7.83 1.30
CA PRO A 487 -0.37 -8.23 2.49
C PRO A 487 -0.46 -9.73 2.83
N ALA A 488 -1.46 -10.44 2.30
CA ALA A 488 -1.58 -11.89 2.45
C ALA A 488 -0.80 -12.67 1.38
N LEU A 489 -0.47 -12.07 0.24
CA LEU A 489 0.21 -12.77 -0.86
C LEU A 489 1.59 -13.33 -0.45
N PRO A 490 2.42 -12.63 0.34
CA PRO A 490 3.71 -13.18 0.79
C PRO A 490 3.59 -14.50 1.54
N SER A 491 2.47 -14.78 2.22
CA SER A 491 2.24 -16.07 2.88
C SER A 491 2.23 -17.26 1.91
N LEU A 492 1.83 -17.04 0.65
CA LEU A 492 1.93 -18.03 -0.42
C LEU A 492 3.33 -18.07 -1.04
N LEU A 493 3.88 -16.90 -1.38
CA LEU A 493 5.18 -16.79 -2.06
C LEU A 493 6.31 -17.36 -1.19
N ASP A 494 6.27 -17.11 0.12
CA ASP A 494 7.25 -17.64 1.07
C ASP A 494 7.23 -19.16 1.16
N ARG A 495 6.11 -19.79 0.81
CA ARG A 495 5.93 -21.25 0.72
C ARG A 495 6.22 -21.81 -0.68
N GLY A 496 6.82 -21.00 -1.56
CA GLY A 496 7.23 -21.40 -2.91
C GLY A 496 6.09 -21.44 -3.93
N VAL A 497 4.90 -20.92 -3.59
CA VAL A 497 3.78 -20.82 -4.53
C VAL A 497 4.05 -19.70 -5.53
N VAL A 498 3.93 -20.01 -6.81
CA VAL A 498 3.90 -19.03 -7.89
C VAL A 498 2.49 -18.46 -7.98
N TYR A 499 2.37 -17.13 -8.02
CA TYR A 499 1.08 -16.47 -8.23
C TYR A 499 1.05 -15.81 -9.61
N ALA A 500 -0.07 -15.95 -10.33
CA ALA A 500 -0.21 -15.42 -11.67
C ALA A 500 -1.61 -14.83 -11.94
N VAL A 501 -1.65 -13.79 -12.78
CA VAL A 501 -2.86 -13.13 -13.27
C VAL A 501 -2.92 -13.33 -14.78
N ALA A 502 -3.95 -14.01 -15.28
CA ALA A 502 -4.20 -14.18 -16.71
C ALA A 502 -5.06 -13.02 -17.26
N HIS A 503 -4.51 -12.27 -18.21
CA HIS A 503 -5.17 -11.11 -18.82
C HIS A 503 -5.99 -11.54 -20.05
N VAL A 504 -6.94 -12.45 -19.84
CA VAL A 504 -7.74 -13.12 -20.89
C VAL A 504 -8.70 -12.16 -21.63
N ARG A 505 -9.09 -12.53 -22.86
CA ARG A 505 -10.10 -11.77 -23.63
C ARG A 505 -11.43 -11.64 -22.89
N GLY A 506 -12.16 -10.57 -23.20
CA GLY A 506 -13.34 -10.12 -22.46
C GLY A 506 -12.98 -9.16 -21.31
N GLY A 507 -11.74 -9.19 -20.82
CA GLY A 507 -11.17 -8.11 -20.02
C GLY A 507 -10.83 -6.88 -20.88
N GLY A 508 -10.42 -5.79 -20.22
CA GLY A 508 -10.00 -4.55 -20.90
C GLY A 508 -8.50 -4.36 -20.97
N ASP A 509 -7.71 -5.38 -20.61
CA ASP A 509 -6.26 -5.30 -20.44
C ASP A 509 -5.53 -4.76 -21.69
N LEU A 510 -5.96 -5.16 -22.89
CA LEU A 510 -5.41 -4.69 -24.16
C LEU A 510 -6.39 -3.79 -24.94
N GLY A 511 -7.28 -3.09 -24.24
CA GLY A 511 -8.24 -2.15 -24.83
C GLY A 511 -9.62 -2.76 -25.11
N LYS A 512 -10.51 -1.98 -25.74
CA LYS A 512 -11.91 -2.35 -25.96
C LYS A 512 -12.04 -3.43 -27.05
N LYS A 513 -11.12 -3.50 -28.01
CA LYS A 513 -11.05 -4.63 -28.96
C LYS A 513 -10.82 -5.97 -28.26
N TRP A 514 -10.03 -5.98 -27.18
CA TRP A 514 -9.78 -7.17 -26.35
C TRP A 514 -11.03 -7.62 -25.59
N HIS A 515 -11.84 -6.65 -25.14
CA HIS A 515 -13.14 -6.90 -24.55
C HIS A 515 -14.13 -7.47 -25.57
N ASP A 516 -14.26 -6.84 -26.75
CA ASP A 516 -15.14 -7.32 -27.82
C ASP A 516 -14.82 -8.77 -28.24
N ALA A 517 -13.54 -9.14 -28.23
CA ALA A 517 -13.08 -10.49 -28.54
C ALA A 517 -13.38 -11.56 -27.46
N GLY A 518 -14.02 -11.20 -26.35
CA GLY A 518 -14.40 -12.13 -25.27
C GLY A 518 -15.74 -11.81 -24.62
N ARG A 519 -16.68 -11.24 -25.38
CA ARG A 519 -18.09 -11.05 -24.99
C ARG A 519 -19.03 -11.60 -26.07
N MET A 520 -20.33 -11.69 -25.77
CA MET A 520 -21.38 -12.15 -26.69
C MET A 520 -20.98 -13.48 -27.35
N MET A 521 -21.09 -13.58 -28.68
CA MET A 521 -20.76 -14.77 -29.48
C MET A 521 -19.27 -15.10 -29.56
N SER A 522 -18.41 -14.35 -28.86
CA SER A 522 -16.98 -14.64 -28.69
C SER A 522 -16.61 -14.99 -27.25
N LYS A 523 -17.60 -15.13 -26.35
CA LYS A 523 -17.33 -15.32 -24.91
C LYS A 523 -16.45 -16.52 -24.58
N LYS A 524 -16.49 -17.58 -25.39
CA LYS A 524 -15.66 -18.78 -25.16
C LYS A 524 -14.16 -18.52 -25.19
N ASN A 525 -13.71 -17.46 -25.87
CA ASN A 525 -12.31 -17.07 -25.90
C ASN A 525 -11.76 -16.79 -24.49
N THR A 526 -12.57 -16.19 -23.61
CA THR A 526 -12.21 -15.97 -22.20
C THR A 526 -11.76 -17.27 -21.51
N PHE A 527 -12.47 -18.37 -21.76
CA PHE A 527 -12.23 -19.65 -21.09
C PHE A 527 -11.02 -20.39 -21.70
N THR A 528 -10.92 -20.41 -23.03
CA THR A 528 -9.81 -21.08 -23.73
C THR A 528 -8.49 -20.33 -23.55
N ASP A 529 -8.51 -19.01 -23.49
CA ASP A 529 -7.35 -18.18 -23.15
C ASP A 529 -6.81 -18.54 -21.76
N PHE A 530 -7.70 -18.72 -20.77
CA PHE A 530 -7.29 -19.06 -19.41
C PHE A 530 -6.63 -20.43 -19.32
N VAL A 531 -7.18 -21.42 -20.04
CA VAL A 531 -6.56 -22.75 -20.18
C VAL A 531 -5.17 -22.62 -20.82
N ALA A 532 -5.03 -21.87 -21.91
CA ALA A 532 -3.74 -21.64 -22.57
C ALA A 532 -2.73 -20.96 -21.63
N CYS A 533 -3.18 -20.05 -20.75
CA CYS A 533 -2.34 -19.42 -19.74
C CYS A 533 -1.80 -20.44 -18.72
N ALA A 534 -2.66 -21.33 -18.20
CA ALA A 534 -2.25 -22.39 -17.29
C ALA A 534 -1.24 -23.34 -17.95
N GLU A 535 -1.50 -23.78 -19.18
CA GLU A 535 -0.61 -24.66 -19.94
C GLU A 535 0.75 -24.01 -20.26
N ALA A 536 0.77 -22.72 -20.58
CA ALA A 536 1.99 -21.96 -20.81
C ALA A 536 2.88 -21.88 -19.55
N LEU A 537 2.28 -21.66 -18.38
CA LEU A 537 3.00 -21.64 -17.09
C LEU A 537 3.66 -22.99 -16.77
N VAL A 538 2.98 -24.10 -17.09
CA VAL A 538 3.54 -25.45 -16.97
C VAL A 538 4.66 -25.67 -17.98
N THR A 539 4.43 -25.31 -19.24
CA THR A 539 5.40 -25.50 -20.34
C THR A 539 6.72 -24.76 -20.08
N THR A 540 6.64 -23.57 -19.49
CA THR A 540 7.82 -22.76 -19.12
C THR A 540 8.56 -23.26 -17.87
N LYS A 541 8.10 -24.37 -17.27
CA LYS A 541 8.62 -24.97 -16.04
C LYS A 541 8.55 -24.04 -14.82
N LEU A 542 7.70 -23.02 -14.86
CA LEU A 542 7.41 -22.18 -13.69
C LEU A 542 6.44 -22.85 -12.73
N ALA A 543 5.63 -23.78 -13.21
CA ALA A 543 4.61 -24.46 -12.43
C ALA A 543 4.61 -25.97 -12.68
N ALA A 544 4.24 -26.73 -11.65
CA ALA A 544 3.97 -28.15 -11.76
C ALA A 544 2.60 -28.41 -12.40
N LYS A 545 2.55 -29.42 -13.29
CA LYS A 545 1.34 -29.78 -14.04
C LYS A 545 0.19 -30.28 -13.17
N ASP A 546 0.49 -30.83 -12.00
CA ASP A 546 -0.45 -31.47 -11.08
C ASP A 546 -0.69 -30.66 -9.80
N ARG A 547 -0.15 -29.43 -9.73
CA ARG A 547 -0.25 -28.54 -8.56
C ARG A 547 -0.73 -27.14 -8.95
N ILE A 548 -1.82 -27.08 -9.71
CA ILE A 548 -2.44 -25.81 -10.14
C ILE A 548 -3.73 -25.59 -9.37
N ALA A 549 -3.80 -24.49 -8.62
CA ALA A 549 -5.03 -23.94 -8.07
C ALA A 549 -5.47 -22.73 -8.91
N ILE A 550 -6.78 -22.59 -9.13
CA ILE A 550 -7.36 -21.47 -9.88
C ILE A 550 -8.42 -20.73 -9.08
N GLN A 551 -8.57 -19.43 -9.31
CA GLN A 551 -9.64 -18.64 -8.70
C GLN A 551 -10.21 -17.56 -9.61
N GLY A 552 -11.45 -17.17 -9.33
CA GLY A 552 -12.17 -16.08 -9.98
C GLY A 552 -13.46 -15.75 -9.24
N GLY A 553 -13.88 -14.49 -9.32
CA GLY A 553 -15.06 -13.99 -8.62
C GLY A 553 -16.08 -13.31 -9.53
N SER A 554 -17.38 -13.38 -9.21
CA SER A 554 -18.47 -12.83 -10.02
C SER A 554 -18.45 -13.43 -11.45
N ALA A 555 -18.22 -12.62 -12.48
CA ALA A 555 -18.01 -13.11 -13.84
C ALA A 555 -16.66 -13.84 -14.03
N GLY A 556 -15.67 -13.60 -13.16
CA GLY A 556 -14.52 -14.49 -13.02
C GLY A 556 -14.91 -15.85 -12.45
N GLY A 557 -16.00 -15.94 -11.68
CA GLY A 557 -16.58 -17.19 -11.23
C GLY A 557 -17.25 -17.98 -12.38
N LEU A 558 -17.87 -17.28 -13.33
CA LEU A 558 -18.28 -17.87 -14.63
C LEU A 558 -17.07 -18.48 -15.35
N LEU A 559 -15.98 -17.70 -15.47
CA LEU A 559 -14.74 -18.16 -16.09
C LEU A 559 -14.24 -19.47 -15.44
N ILE A 560 -14.09 -19.50 -14.11
CA ILE A 560 -13.61 -20.71 -13.43
C ILE A 560 -14.60 -21.86 -13.57
N GLY A 561 -15.90 -21.61 -13.41
CA GLY A 561 -16.94 -22.64 -13.57
C GLY A 561 -16.96 -23.27 -14.96
N ALA A 562 -16.77 -22.48 -16.02
CA ALA A 562 -16.67 -22.97 -17.39
C ALA A 562 -15.37 -23.76 -17.63
N VAL A 563 -14.25 -23.26 -17.08
CA VAL A 563 -12.93 -23.89 -17.25
C VAL A 563 -12.84 -25.24 -16.55
N VAL A 564 -13.40 -25.40 -15.34
CA VAL A 564 -13.42 -26.71 -14.66
C VAL A 564 -14.33 -27.73 -15.35
N ASN A 565 -15.33 -27.28 -16.12
CA ASN A 565 -16.11 -28.17 -16.99
C ASN A 565 -15.32 -28.55 -18.25
N LEU A 566 -14.51 -27.64 -18.78
CA LEU A 566 -13.77 -27.82 -20.02
C LEU A 566 -12.52 -28.71 -19.84
N ARG A 567 -11.73 -28.46 -18.79
CA ARG A 567 -10.45 -29.14 -18.50
C ARG A 567 -10.30 -29.46 -16.99
N PRO A 568 -11.20 -30.24 -16.38
CA PRO A 568 -11.14 -30.55 -14.94
C PRO A 568 -9.81 -31.18 -14.51
N GLU A 569 -9.17 -31.95 -15.40
CA GLU A 569 -7.94 -32.68 -15.14
C GLU A 569 -6.67 -31.81 -15.11
N LEU A 570 -6.75 -30.56 -15.58
CA LEU A 570 -5.63 -29.63 -15.57
C LEU A 570 -5.40 -29.00 -14.18
N PHE A 571 -6.41 -29.05 -13.30
CA PHE A 571 -6.40 -28.34 -12.04
C PHE A 571 -6.46 -29.29 -10.87
N ARG A 572 -5.74 -28.95 -9.80
CA ARG A 572 -5.81 -29.65 -8.52
C ARG A 572 -6.92 -29.08 -7.63
N ALA A 573 -7.10 -27.76 -7.67
CA ALA A 573 -8.11 -27.06 -6.88
C ALA A 573 -8.69 -25.84 -7.62
N ALA A 574 -9.92 -25.46 -7.29
CA ALA A 574 -10.57 -24.25 -7.79
C ALA A 574 -11.34 -23.53 -6.69
N ILE A 575 -11.28 -22.20 -6.67
CA ILE A 575 -12.10 -21.35 -5.81
C ILE A 575 -13.00 -20.47 -6.68
N LEU A 576 -14.31 -20.61 -6.49
CA LEU A 576 -15.32 -19.82 -7.20
C LEU A 576 -15.97 -18.86 -6.20
N HIS A 577 -15.66 -17.56 -6.31
CA HIS A 577 -16.25 -16.53 -5.45
C HIS A 577 -17.51 -15.96 -6.10
N VAL A 578 -18.63 -15.93 -5.36
CA VAL A 578 -19.92 -15.37 -5.79
C VAL A 578 -20.20 -15.62 -7.28
N PRO A 579 -20.14 -16.89 -7.76
CA PRO A 579 -19.88 -17.15 -9.17
C PRO A 579 -21.16 -17.15 -10.00
N PHE A 580 -21.17 -16.41 -11.10
CA PHE A 580 -22.26 -16.44 -12.09
C PHE A 580 -22.20 -17.77 -12.86
N VAL A 581 -23.03 -18.74 -12.50
CA VAL A 581 -22.90 -20.13 -12.98
C VAL A 581 -24.18 -20.68 -13.56
N ASP A 582 -25.33 -20.06 -13.28
CA ASP A 582 -26.65 -20.47 -13.72
C ASP A 582 -27.14 -19.57 -14.88
N VAL A 583 -26.28 -19.41 -15.88
CA VAL A 583 -26.37 -18.37 -16.91
C VAL A 583 -27.73 -18.37 -17.60
N ILE A 584 -28.24 -19.53 -18.02
CA ILE A 584 -29.49 -19.61 -18.79
C ILE A 584 -30.70 -19.26 -17.93
N ASN A 585 -30.82 -19.81 -16.72
CA ASN A 585 -31.98 -19.54 -15.88
C ASN A 585 -32.01 -18.09 -15.38
N THR A 586 -30.84 -17.51 -15.06
CA THR A 586 -30.73 -16.11 -14.66
C THR A 586 -31.05 -15.18 -15.83
N MET A 587 -30.43 -15.39 -17.01
CA MET A 587 -30.60 -14.49 -18.16
C MET A 587 -31.98 -14.59 -18.84
N LEU A 588 -32.80 -15.59 -18.52
CA LEU A 588 -34.21 -15.66 -18.95
C LEU A 588 -35.13 -14.82 -18.06
N ASP A 589 -34.68 -14.38 -16.89
CA ASP A 589 -35.48 -13.69 -15.89
C ASP A 589 -35.09 -12.21 -15.76
N GLU A 590 -35.84 -11.38 -16.47
CA GLU A 590 -35.67 -9.92 -16.53
C GLU A 590 -36.08 -9.20 -15.23
N THR A 591 -36.71 -9.91 -14.28
CA THR A 591 -37.07 -9.34 -12.97
C THR A 591 -35.89 -9.28 -12.00
N LEU A 592 -34.79 -9.98 -12.32
CA LEU A 592 -33.58 -10.00 -11.50
C LEU A 592 -32.73 -8.76 -11.75
N PRO A 593 -31.91 -8.35 -10.76
CA PRO A 593 -30.90 -7.35 -11.00
C PRO A 593 -29.97 -7.70 -12.16
N LEU A 594 -29.54 -6.67 -12.89
CA LEU A 594 -28.56 -6.70 -13.98
C LEU A 594 -28.99 -7.39 -15.28
N THR A 595 -29.89 -8.39 -15.26
CA THR A 595 -30.21 -9.26 -16.42
C THR A 595 -30.39 -8.49 -17.74
N VAL A 596 -31.25 -7.45 -17.75
CA VAL A 596 -31.56 -6.71 -18.99
C VAL A 596 -30.35 -5.97 -19.55
N GLY A 597 -29.55 -5.35 -18.68
CA GLY A 597 -28.29 -4.72 -19.09
C GLY A 597 -27.29 -5.75 -19.61
N GLU A 598 -27.18 -6.90 -18.95
CA GLU A 598 -26.23 -7.96 -19.29
C GLU A 598 -26.50 -8.66 -20.62
N PHE A 599 -27.65 -8.43 -21.27
CA PHE A 599 -27.87 -8.83 -22.67
C PHE A 599 -26.79 -8.29 -23.62
N GLU A 600 -26.20 -7.13 -23.31
CA GLU A 600 -25.13 -6.52 -24.11
C GLU A 600 -23.73 -7.14 -23.83
N GLU A 601 -23.62 -8.01 -22.83
CA GLU A 601 -22.38 -8.72 -22.45
C GLU A 601 -22.43 -10.21 -22.84
N TRP A 602 -23.52 -10.91 -22.54
CA TRP A 602 -23.63 -12.37 -22.75
C TRP A 602 -24.48 -12.76 -23.95
N GLY A 603 -25.49 -11.96 -24.26
CA GLY A 603 -26.62 -12.29 -25.13
C GLY A 603 -27.93 -12.41 -24.36
N ASN A 604 -29.04 -12.33 -25.08
CA ASN A 604 -30.39 -12.56 -24.61
C ASN A 604 -30.85 -13.98 -25.00
N PRO A 605 -31.05 -14.90 -24.04
CA PRO A 605 -31.46 -16.27 -24.33
C PRO A 605 -32.90 -16.41 -24.88
N ARG A 606 -33.67 -15.32 -24.97
CA ARG A 606 -34.90 -15.29 -25.77
C ARG A 606 -34.63 -15.28 -27.27
N GLN A 607 -33.40 -15.00 -27.70
CA GLN A 607 -32.96 -15.18 -29.07
C GLN A 607 -32.32 -16.56 -29.21
N LYS A 608 -32.75 -17.35 -30.21
CA LYS A 608 -32.37 -18.76 -30.33
C LYS A 608 -30.87 -18.98 -30.47
N ASP A 609 -30.20 -18.18 -31.30
CA ASP A 609 -28.77 -18.37 -31.57
C ASP A 609 -27.92 -17.98 -30.35
N GLU A 610 -28.29 -16.91 -29.65
CA GLU A 610 -27.64 -16.48 -28.41
C GLU A 610 -27.88 -17.49 -27.28
N TYR A 611 -29.11 -18.03 -27.16
CA TYR A 611 -29.42 -19.13 -26.24
C TYR A 611 -28.54 -20.34 -26.46
N LEU A 612 -28.44 -20.83 -27.71
CA LEU A 612 -27.62 -21.99 -28.03
C LEU A 612 -26.15 -21.75 -27.70
N TYR A 613 -25.64 -20.54 -27.98
CA TYR A 613 -24.27 -20.17 -27.67
C TYR A 613 -24.01 -20.07 -26.17
N MET A 614 -24.83 -19.31 -25.43
CA MET A 614 -24.74 -19.15 -23.98
C MET A 614 -24.82 -20.50 -23.27
N LYS A 615 -25.79 -21.33 -23.68
CA LYS A 615 -25.99 -22.65 -23.09
C LYS A 615 -24.81 -23.57 -23.33
N SER A 616 -24.06 -23.37 -24.41
CA SER A 616 -22.88 -24.20 -24.71
C SER A 616 -21.66 -23.91 -23.81
N TYR A 617 -21.71 -22.89 -22.95
CA TYR A 617 -20.68 -22.63 -21.94
C TYR A 617 -21.21 -22.44 -20.51
N SER A 618 -22.52 -22.22 -20.32
CA SER A 618 -23.14 -22.07 -19.00
C SER A 618 -22.68 -23.18 -18.01
N PRO A 619 -22.01 -22.84 -16.90
CA PRO A 619 -21.41 -23.84 -16.03
C PRO A 619 -22.42 -24.85 -15.47
N TYR A 620 -23.58 -24.38 -15.00
CA TYR A 620 -24.63 -25.22 -14.43
C TYR A 620 -25.23 -26.20 -15.46
N ASP A 621 -25.42 -25.74 -16.69
CA ASP A 621 -26.04 -26.54 -17.77
C ASP A 621 -25.07 -27.57 -18.37
N ASN A 622 -23.76 -27.34 -18.25
CA ASN A 622 -22.71 -28.20 -18.81
C ASN A 622 -22.02 -29.13 -17.80
N LEU A 623 -22.51 -29.21 -16.56
CA LEU A 623 -22.06 -30.22 -15.61
C LEU A 623 -22.29 -31.63 -16.16
N LYS A 624 -21.27 -32.49 -16.10
CA LYS A 624 -21.29 -33.87 -16.59
C LYS A 624 -20.85 -34.84 -15.51
N LYS A 625 -21.23 -36.11 -15.66
CA LYS A 625 -20.72 -37.17 -14.79
C LYS A 625 -19.22 -37.35 -15.03
N GLY A 626 -18.39 -37.19 -14.00
CA GLY A 626 -16.93 -37.30 -14.13
C GLY A 626 -16.16 -36.82 -12.91
N ALA A 627 -14.83 -36.89 -12.97
CA ALA A 627 -13.96 -36.40 -11.90
C ALA A 627 -13.77 -34.88 -12.02
N TYR A 628 -13.81 -34.18 -10.89
CA TYR A 628 -13.58 -32.74 -10.77
C TYR A 628 -12.45 -32.45 -9.78
N PRO A 629 -11.77 -31.28 -9.86
CA PRO A 629 -10.80 -30.87 -8.85
C PRO A 629 -11.46 -30.66 -7.48
N SER A 630 -10.65 -30.41 -6.45
CA SER A 630 -11.16 -29.90 -5.18
C SER A 630 -11.76 -28.51 -5.40
N ILE A 631 -13.05 -28.31 -5.11
CA ILE A 631 -13.75 -27.07 -5.40
C ILE A 631 -14.26 -26.44 -4.11
N LEU A 632 -13.90 -25.17 -3.89
CA LEU A 632 -14.47 -24.30 -2.88
C LEU A 632 -15.33 -23.24 -3.55
N VAL A 633 -16.64 -23.31 -3.33
CA VAL A 633 -17.58 -22.28 -3.77
C VAL A 633 -17.89 -21.37 -2.59
N LYS A 634 -17.71 -20.06 -2.76
CA LYS A 634 -18.04 -19.04 -1.76
C LYS A 634 -19.16 -18.17 -2.30
N THR A 635 -20.13 -17.83 -1.46
CA THR A 635 -21.19 -16.88 -1.80
C THR A 635 -21.66 -16.12 -0.58
N SER A 636 -22.58 -15.17 -0.76
CA SER A 636 -23.21 -14.42 0.32
C SER A 636 -24.72 -14.44 0.19
N PHE A 637 -25.44 -14.61 1.30
CA PHE A 637 -26.91 -14.69 1.30
C PHE A 637 -27.58 -13.39 0.83
N ASN A 638 -26.91 -12.25 1.04
CA ASN A 638 -27.35 -10.92 0.60
C ASN A 638 -26.55 -10.41 -0.59
N ASP A 639 -25.98 -11.29 -1.42
CA ASP A 639 -25.43 -10.86 -2.71
C ASP A 639 -26.57 -10.37 -3.64
N SER A 640 -26.37 -9.20 -4.24
CA SER A 640 -27.31 -8.56 -5.18
C SER A 640 -26.82 -8.56 -6.64
N GLN A 641 -25.60 -9.02 -6.90
CA GLN A 641 -25.02 -9.10 -8.24
C GLN A 641 -25.11 -10.52 -8.78
N VAL A 642 -24.71 -11.49 -7.96
CA VAL A 642 -24.85 -12.92 -8.26
C VAL A 642 -25.62 -13.54 -7.11
N MET A 643 -26.85 -13.91 -7.38
CA MET A 643 -27.75 -14.31 -6.32
C MET A 643 -27.31 -15.64 -5.71
N TYR A 644 -27.42 -15.78 -4.38
CA TYR A 644 -26.85 -16.91 -3.63
C TYR A 644 -27.29 -18.30 -4.12
N TRP A 645 -28.45 -18.40 -4.78
CA TRP A 645 -28.97 -19.67 -5.26
C TRP A 645 -28.21 -20.22 -6.46
N GLU A 646 -27.55 -19.39 -7.26
CA GLU A 646 -26.76 -19.87 -8.40
C GLU A 646 -25.65 -20.84 -7.95
N PRO A 647 -24.72 -20.43 -7.07
CA PRO A 647 -23.72 -21.35 -6.54
C PRO A 647 -24.32 -22.50 -5.72
N ALA A 648 -25.43 -22.29 -5.00
CA ALA A 648 -26.07 -23.34 -4.22
C ALA A 648 -26.61 -24.47 -5.12
N LYS A 649 -27.31 -24.11 -6.20
CA LYS A 649 -27.79 -25.05 -7.22
C LYS A 649 -26.62 -25.74 -7.93
N TYR A 650 -25.58 -25.00 -8.30
CA TYR A 650 -24.38 -25.54 -8.92
C TYR A 650 -23.74 -26.64 -8.07
N VAL A 651 -23.54 -26.40 -6.77
CA VAL A 651 -22.99 -27.39 -5.84
C VAL A 651 -23.92 -28.58 -5.67
N ALA A 652 -25.23 -28.35 -5.50
CA ALA A 652 -26.22 -29.41 -5.39
C ALA A 652 -26.21 -30.35 -6.61
N LYS A 653 -26.16 -29.80 -7.82
CA LYS A 653 -26.09 -30.56 -9.07
C LYS A 653 -24.77 -31.31 -9.22
N LEU A 654 -23.64 -30.62 -9.06
CA LEU A 654 -22.31 -31.20 -9.22
C LEU A 654 -22.09 -32.38 -8.26
N ARG A 655 -22.60 -32.30 -7.03
CA ARG A 655 -22.52 -33.39 -6.05
C ARG A 655 -23.17 -34.69 -6.54
N THR A 656 -24.19 -34.62 -7.39
CA THR A 656 -24.85 -35.81 -7.97
C THR A 656 -24.10 -36.41 -9.17
N LEU A 657 -23.17 -35.65 -9.75
CA LEU A 657 -22.49 -35.98 -11.01
C LEU A 657 -21.02 -36.33 -10.80
N LYS A 658 -20.36 -35.75 -9.79
CA LYS A 658 -18.94 -36.02 -9.55
C LYS A 658 -18.70 -37.50 -9.20
N THR A 659 -17.62 -38.06 -9.70
CA THR A 659 -17.23 -39.47 -9.48
C THR A 659 -15.97 -39.63 -8.63
N ASP A 660 -15.26 -38.53 -8.36
CA ASP A 660 -14.07 -38.50 -7.51
C ASP A 660 -14.44 -38.23 -6.03
N THR A 661 -13.44 -38.35 -5.16
CA THR A 661 -13.55 -38.09 -3.71
C THR A 661 -12.97 -36.75 -3.28
N ASN A 662 -12.61 -35.86 -4.22
CA ASN A 662 -12.10 -34.53 -3.88
C ASN A 662 -13.19 -33.69 -3.20
N PRO A 663 -12.82 -32.81 -2.24
CA PRO A 663 -13.75 -31.90 -1.58
C PRO A 663 -14.55 -31.04 -2.56
N LEU A 664 -15.86 -30.97 -2.33
CA LEU A 664 -16.78 -30.00 -2.94
C LEU A 664 -17.49 -29.24 -1.83
N LEU A 665 -17.08 -28.00 -1.61
CA LEU A 665 -17.47 -27.19 -0.45
C LEU A 665 -18.29 -25.98 -0.89
N LEU A 666 -19.31 -25.63 -0.11
CA LEU A 666 -20.06 -24.39 -0.25
C LEU A 666 -20.00 -23.63 1.08
N LYS A 667 -19.39 -22.44 1.04
CA LYS A 667 -19.36 -21.49 2.17
C LYS A 667 -20.22 -20.27 1.85
N THR A 668 -21.31 -20.11 2.59
CA THR A 668 -22.24 -18.99 2.45
C THR A 668 -22.05 -18.01 3.60
N ASN A 669 -21.61 -16.79 3.31
CA ASN A 669 -21.61 -15.71 4.27
C ASN A 669 -23.06 -15.23 4.49
N MET A 670 -23.61 -15.51 5.67
CA MET A 670 -25.01 -15.21 5.99
C MET A 670 -25.27 -13.73 6.31
N ALA A 671 -24.22 -12.92 6.49
CA ALA A 671 -24.31 -11.49 6.79
C ALA A 671 -23.75 -10.60 5.68
N GLY A 672 -22.80 -11.10 4.89
CA GLY A 672 -22.09 -10.34 3.85
C GLY A 672 -22.91 -10.10 2.58
N GLY A 673 -22.30 -9.32 1.68
CA GLY A 673 -22.82 -9.03 0.34
C GLY A 673 -21.91 -9.60 -0.75
N HIS A 674 -22.00 -9.03 -1.96
CA HIS A 674 -21.16 -9.44 -3.10
C HIS A 674 -19.65 -9.39 -2.82
N GLY A 675 -19.21 -8.41 -2.01
CA GLY A 675 -17.81 -8.26 -1.62
C GLY A 675 -17.37 -9.14 -0.43
N GLY A 676 -18.24 -10.03 0.06
CA GLY A 676 -18.05 -10.79 1.31
C GLY A 676 -18.27 -9.91 2.54
N SER A 677 -17.46 -10.14 3.58
CA SER A 677 -17.43 -9.30 4.78
C SER A 677 -16.91 -7.89 4.49
N SER A 678 -17.44 -6.87 5.16
CA SER A 678 -17.05 -5.47 4.94
C SER A 678 -15.90 -4.99 5.84
N GLY A 679 -15.68 -5.62 7.00
CA GLY A 679 -14.60 -5.28 7.92
C GLY A 679 -13.22 -5.74 7.45
N ARG A 680 -12.19 -4.92 7.66
CA ARG A 680 -10.82 -5.19 7.15
C ARG A 680 -10.21 -6.48 7.69
N TYR A 681 -10.46 -6.83 8.96
CA TYR A 681 -9.92 -8.07 9.54
C TYR A 681 -10.70 -9.29 9.06
N ASP A 682 -12.01 -9.16 8.88
CA ASP A 682 -12.82 -10.29 8.41
C ASP A 682 -12.50 -10.63 6.95
N ARG A 683 -12.18 -9.64 6.11
CA ARG A 683 -11.63 -9.89 4.77
C ARG A 683 -10.31 -10.65 4.79
N LEU A 684 -9.44 -10.38 5.76
CA LEU A 684 -8.19 -11.15 5.93
C LEU A 684 -8.46 -12.57 6.41
N LYS A 685 -9.46 -12.79 7.28
CA LYS A 685 -9.89 -14.15 7.67
C LYS A 685 -10.41 -14.93 6.46
N GLU A 686 -11.23 -14.30 5.62
CA GLU A 686 -11.71 -14.91 4.37
C GLU A 686 -10.56 -15.24 3.42
N THR A 687 -9.59 -14.33 3.26
CA THR A 687 -8.40 -14.55 2.43
C THR A 687 -7.53 -15.69 2.98
N ALA A 688 -7.33 -15.74 4.30
CA ALA A 688 -6.56 -16.81 4.95
C ALA A 688 -7.24 -18.18 4.83
N PHE A 689 -8.58 -18.21 4.84
CA PHE A 689 -9.34 -19.43 4.55
C PHE A 689 -9.05 -19.94 3.13
N ASP A 690 -9.09 -19.05 2.14
CA ASP A 690 -8.82 -19.39 0.73
C ASP A 690 -7.38 -19.89 0.54
N GLN A 691 -6.41 -19.18 1.12
CA GLN A 691 -5.00 -19.55 1.06
C GLN A 691 -4.71 -20.88 1.78
N ALA A 692 -5.30 -21.12 2.94
CA ALA A 692 -5.14 -22.40 3.65
C ALA A 692 -5.74 -23.56 2.85
N PHE A 693 -6.91 -23.36 2.23
CA PHE A 693 -7.49 -24.33 1.30
C PHE A 693 -6.53 -24.62 0.13
N VAL A 694 -6.02 -23.59 -0.54
CA VAL A 694 -5.07 -23.73 -1.65
C VAL A 694 -3.80 -24.47 -1.22
N LEU A 695 -3.15 -24.05 -0.14
CA LEU A 695 -1.92 -24.67 0.35
C LEU A 695 -2.14 -26.15 0.67
N SER A 696 -3.25 -26.48 1.34
CA SER A 696 -3.63 -27.85 1.66
C SER A 696 -3.84 -28.70 0.39
N GLN A 697 -4.61 -28.19 -0.58
CA GLN A 697 -4.91 -28.95 -1.80
C GLN A 697 -3.68 -29.12 -2.72
N LEU A 698 -2.76 -28.17 -2.70
CA LEU A 698 -1.51 -28.20 -3.45
C LEU A 698 -0.39 -29.00 -2.74
N GLY A 699 -0.67 -29.58 -1.57
CA GLY A 699 0.31 -30.35 -0.79
C GLY A 699 1.52 -29.52 -0.38
N VAL A 700 1.31 -28.23 -0.11
CA VAL A 700 2.37 -27.33 0.37
C VAL A 700 2.47 -27.51 1.89
N PRO A 701 3.60 -28.00 2.42
CA PRO A 701 3.74 -28.20 3.85
C PRO A 701 3.68 -26.86 4.59
N ASP A 702 3.18 -26.87 5.83
CA ASP A 702 3.38 -25.71 6.68
C ASP A 702 4.89 -25.57 6.95
N LEU A 703 5.41 -24.36 6.79
CA LEU A 703 6.76 -24.05 7.22
C LEU A 703 6.76 -24.13 8.76
N PRO A 704 7.83 -24.57 9.44
CA PRO A 704 7.90 -24.40 10.89
C PRO A 704 7.64 -22.91 11.23
N SER A 705 7.04 -22.65 12.40
CA SER A 705 6.75 -21.30 12.93
C SER A 705 7.99 -20.39 13.06
N SER A 706 9.16 -20.92 12.73
CA SER A 706 10.41 -20.22 12.53
C SER A 706 11.12 -20.78 11.28
N ILE A 707 10.85 -20.20 10.11
CA ILE A 707 12.00 -19.77 9.33
C ILE A 707 12.18 -18.32 9.76
N PRO A 708 13.18 -18.00 10.60
CA PRO A 708 13.51 -16.62 10.83
C PRO A 708 13.73 -16.00 9.44
N VAL A 709 12.92 -15.03 9.07
CA VAL A 709 13.43 -13.97 8.19
C VAL A 709 14.69 -13.51 8.92
N PRO A 710 15.90 -13.63 8.33
CA PRO A 710 17.07 -13.13 9.01
C PRO A 710 16.91 -11.61 9.08
N ALA A 711 16.37 -11.13 10.20
CA ALA A 711 16.65 -9.79 10.66
C ALA A 711 18.17 -9.75 10.74
N ARG A 712 18.82 -9.04 9.82
CA ARG A 712 20.28 -8.96 9.80
C ARG A 712 20.69 -8.32 11.11
N PRO A 713 21.46 -8.99 11.98
CA PRO A 713 21.80 -8.40 13.27
C PRO A 713 22.73 -7.20 13.04
N VAL A 714 22.61 -6.18 13.88
CA VAL A 714 23.58 -5.09 13.97
C VAL A 714 24.78 -5.60 14.77
N HIS A 715 25.77 -6.12 14.05
CA HIS A 715 27.00 -6.63 14.65
C HIS A 715 27.98 -5.50 14.94
N THR A 716 28.48 -5.40 16.16
CA THR A 716 29.24 -4.22 16.56
C THR A 716 29.93 -4.44 17.90
N TYR A 717 30.85 -3.54 18.23
CA TYR A 717 31.34 -3.31 19.58
C TYR A 717 31.04 -1.87 19.99
N SER A 718 30.59 -1.70 21.23
CA SER A 718 30.26 -0.40 21.79
C SER A 718 30.62 -0.29 23.27
N ILE A 719 30.64 0.94 23.75
CA ILE A 719 30.87 1.31 25.15
C ILE A 719 29.80 2.31 25.59
N VAL A 720 29.23 2.11 26.77
CA VAL A 720 28.53 3.16 27.53
C VAL A 720 29.39 3.54 28.72
N ALA A 721 29.54 4.84 29.01
CA ALA A 721 30.43 5.28 30.08
C ALA A 721 29.99 6.60 30.71
N ARG A 722 30.43 6.81 31.96
CA ARG A 722 30.32 8.05 32.71
C ARG A 722 31.70 8.49 33.16
N ASP A 723 31.98 9.79 33.06
CA ASP A 723 33.15 10.38 33.71
C ASP A 723 32.76 10.88 35.10
N PRO A 724 33.29 10.30 36.19
CA PRO A 724 32.91 10.70 37.54
C PRO A 724 33.38 12.10 37.92
N ALA A 725 34.40 12.66 37.25
CA ALA A 725 34.91 14.01 37.55
C ALA A 725 33.99 15.11 36.99
N THR A 726 33.50 14.92 35.77
CA THR A 726 32.66 15.93 35.06
C THR A 726 31.17 15.58 35.09
N GLY A 727 30.82 14.34 35.42
CA GLY A 727 29.47 13.79 35.31
C GLY A 727 29.04 13.48 33.88
N GLN A 728 29.88 13.72 32.86
CA GLN A 728 29.53 13.45 31.46
C GLN A 728 29.15 11.99 31.24
N LEU A 729 28.21 11.77 30.32
CA LEU A 729 27.73 10.44 29.92
C LEU A 729 27.94 10.27 28.42
N GLY A 730 28.24 9.07 27.96
CA GLY A 730 28.44 8.84 26.54
C GLY A 730 28.25 7.41 26.06
N VAL A 731 28.08 7.30 24.75
CA VAL A 731 28.08 6.04 24.01
C VAL A 731 28.98 6.17 22.80
N ALA A 732 29.86 5.19 22.58
CA ALA A 732 30.65 5.08 21.36
C ALA A 732 30.51 3.68 20.74
N VAL A 733 30.49 3.61 19.41
CA VAL A 733 30.20 2.37 18.67
C VAL A 733 30.94 2.34 17.34
N GLN A 734 31.34 1.14 16.89
CA GLN A 734 31.80 0.89 15.51
C GLN A 734 31.25 -0.42 14.96
N SER A 735 30.92 -0.43 13.67
CA SER A 735 30.34 -1.60 12.99
C SER A 735 30.76 -1.69 11.52
N HIS A 736 30.62 -2.88 10.92
CA HIS A 736 30.47 -3.04 9.46
C HIS A 736 29.03 -2.79 8.98
N TRP A 737 28.12 -2.33 9.84
CA TRP A 737 26.78 -1.92 9.48
C TRP A 737 26.80 -0.51 8.89
N PHE A 738 26.03 -0.25 7.83
CA PHE A 738 25.84 1.11 7.35
C PHE A 738 25.09 1.93 8.38
N SER A 739 25.62 3.11 8.72
CA SER A 739 24.95 4.06 9.59
C SER A 739 24.60 3.57 11.02
N VAL A 740 25.57 2.97 11.72
CA VAL A 740 25.35 2.44 13.08
C VAL A 740 24.92 3.51 14.10
N GLY A 741 25.30 4.77 13.87
CA GLY A 741 25.03 5.89 14.77
C GLY A 741 23.55 6.24 14.92
N ALA A 742 22.70 5.86 13.98
CA ALA A 742 21.26 6.07 14.07
C ALA A 742 20.53 5.03 14.94
N MET A 743 21.18 3.91 15.25
CA MET A 743 20.53 2.76 15.88
C MET A 743 21.03 2.48 17.30
N VAL A 744 22.35 2.49 17.49
CA VAL A 744 22.98 1.95 18.70
C VAL A 744 23.11 2.98 19.83
N PRO A 745 23.65 4.19 19.61
CA PRO A 745 23.98 5.09 20.71
C PRO A 745 22.83 6.02 21.11
N TRP A 746 22.52 6.06 22.40
CA TRP A 746 21.53 6.95 23.01
C TRP A 746 22.07 7.53 24.31
N ALA A 747 22.01 8.86 24.50
CA ALA A 747 22.40 9.50 25.76
C ALA A 747 21.57 10.76 26.04
N ARG A 748 21.38 11.07 27.32
CA ARG A 748 20.69 12.27 27.79
C ARG A 748 21.37 12.81 29.05
N ALA A 749 21.70 14.11 29.04
CA ALA A 749 22.39 14.79 30.14
C ALA A 749 21.61 14.65 31.45
N GLY A 750 22.33 14.42 32.54
CA GLY A 750 21.75 14.20 33.87
C GLY A 750 20.88 12.94 34.02
N VAL A 751 20.69 12.13 32.97
CA VAL A 751 19.79 10.98 32.98
C VAL A 751 20.57 9.67 32.82
N GLY A 752 21.26 9.47 31.69
CA GLY A 752 21.98 8.23 31.43
C GLY A 752 22.36 8.02 29.97
N ALA A 753 22.92 6.84 29.68
CA ALA A 753 23.31 6.40 28.35
C ALA A 753 22.94 4.93 28.12
N VAL A 754 22.55 4.59 26.88
CA VAL A 754 22.08 3.28 26.44
C VAL A 754 22.70 2.92 25.10
N ALA A 755 23.26 1.72 25.01
CA ALA A 755 23.69 1.09 23.76
C ALA A 755 22.88 -0.18 23.52
N THR A 756 22.15 -0.26 22.40
CA THR A 756 21.40 -1.46 21.98
C THR A 756 21.99 -2.02 20.69
N GLN A 757 22.35 -3.31 20.66
CA GLN A 757 23.04 -3.96 19.55
C GLN A 757 22.62 -5.44 19.37
N SER A 758 23.22 -6.13 18.39
CA SER A 758 22.82 -7.47 17.91
C SER A 758 21.51 -7.40 17.13
N PHE A 759 20.53 -8.29 17.34
CA PHE A 759 19.19 -8.11 16.75
C PHE A 759 18.48 -6.93 17.42
N VAL A 760 18.84 -5.71 17.00
CA VAL A 760 18.48 -4.46 17.67
C VAL A 760 16.97 -4.28 17.73
N ASP A 761 16.49 -3.99 18.94
CA ASP A 761 15.25 -3.26 19.14
C ASP A 761 15.63 -1.83 19.51
N ALA A 762 15.43 -0.90 18.58
CA ALA A 762 15.82 0.50 18.74
C ALA A 762 15.03 1.19 19.86
N SER A 763 13.88 0.64 20.28
CA SER A 763 13.06 1.20 21.36
C SER A 763 13.76 1.18 22.72
N TYR A 764 14.73 0.29 22.93
CA TYR A 764 15.51 0.21 24.17
C TYR A 764 16.25 1.52 24.49
N GLY A 765 16.67 2.26 23.46
CA GLY A 765 17.30 3.57 23.62
C GLY A 765 16.39 4.60 24.31
N PRO A 766 15.33 5.09 23.64
CA PRO A 766 14.43 6.09 24.21
C PRO A 766 13.64 5.58 25.41
N LEU A 767 13.20 4.31 25.44
CA LEU A 767 12.48 3.76 26.60
C LEU A 767 13.42 3.60 27.81
N GLY A 768 14.65 3.14 27.58
CA GLY A 768 15.66 3.04 28.63
C GLY A 768 15.94 4.40 29.25
N LEU A 769 16.19 5.43 28.44
CA LEU A 769 16.38 6.80 28.94
C LEU A 769 15.15 7.35 29.68
N SER A 770 13.93 7.04 29.21
CA SER A 770 12.70 7.47 29.88
C SER A 770 12.52 6.82 31.25
N LEU A 771 12.88 5.53 31.38
CA LEU A 771 12.87 4.83 32.66
C LEU A 771 13.90 5.41 33.64
N LEU A 772 15.10 5.73 33.15
CA LEU A 772 16.14 6.39 33.95
C LEU A 772 15.70 7.78 34.43
N GLU A 773 15.08 8.57 33.55
CA GLU A 773 14.54 9.89 33.87
C GLU A 773 13.41 9.81 34.90
N ALA A 774 12.60 8.76 34.86
CA ALA A 774 11.60 8.45 35.88
C ALA A 774 12.20 7.93 37.20
N GLY A 775 13.52 7.99 37.39
CA GLY A 775 14.23 7.65 38.62
C GLY A 775 14.55 6.16 38.79
N ARG A 776 14.32 5.32 37.78
CA ARG A 776 14.71 3.90 37.84
C ARG A 776 16.21 3.77 37.69
N ALA A 777 16.85 2.94 38.53
CA ALA A 777 18.25 2.61 38.37
C ALA A 777 18.48 1.80 37.08
N ALA A 778 19.65 1.93 36.44
CA ALA A 778 19.95 1.21 35.19
C ALA A 778 19.71 -0.31 35.25
N PRO A 779 20.05 -1.04 36.34
CA PRO A 779 19.71 -2.46 36.47
C PRO A 779 18.21 -2.75 36.47
N ASP A 780 17.40 -1.89 37.10
CA ASP A 780 15.95 -2.06 37.17
C ASP A 780 15.28 -1.71 35.84
N ALA A 781 15.78 -0.67 35.16
CA ALA A 781 15.29 -0.28 33.85
C ALA A 781 15.56 -1.39 32.82
N LEU A 782 16.80 -1.92 32.79
CA LEU A 782 17.16 -3.00 31.87
C LEU A 782 16.35 -4.28 32.13
N ARG A 783 16.17 -4.68 33.40
CA ARG A 783 15.31 -5.83 33.74
C ARG A 783 13.87 -5.63 33.25
N GLY A 784 13.32 -4.43 33.41
CA GLY A 784 11.98 -4.10 32.92
C GLY A 784 11.87 -4.28 31.41
N LEU A 785 12.81 -3.71 30.66
CA LEU A 785 12.86 -3.83 29.19
C LEU A 785 12.97 -5.29 28.74
N LEU A 786 13.88 -6.06 29.33
CA LEU A 786 14.09 -7.47 28.98
C LEU A 786 12.89 -8.36 29.33
N SER A 787 12.17 -8.05 30.41
CA SER A 787 10.98 -8.82 30.80
C SER A 787 9.81 -8.65 29.82
N ALA A 788 9.76 -7.51 29.13
CA ALA A 788 8.74 -7.18 28.13
C ALA A 788 9.11 -7.63 26.71
N ASP A 789 10.35 -8.08 26.48
CA ASP A 789 10.85 -8.46 25.16
C ASP A 789 10.97 -9.99 25.02
N ALA A 790 10.08 -10.57 24.22
CA ALA A 790 10.12 -12.00 23.88
C ALA A 790 11.39 -12.40 23.11
N GLY A 791 12.08 -11.44 22.47
CA GLY A 791 13.34 -11.63 21.76
C GLY A 791 14.60 -11.38 22.60
N ARG A 792 14.50 -11.26 23.93
CA ARG A 792 15.65 -10.98 24.81
C ARG A 792 16.88 -11.87 24.61
N GLU A 793 16.70 -13.12 24.17
CA GLU A 793 17.82 -14.06 23.95
C GLU A 793 18.69 -13.68 22.75
N VAL A 794 18.21 -12.85 21.82
CA VAL A 794 19.01 -12.36 20.68
C VAL A 794 19.47 -10.90 20.85
N ARG A 795 19.14 -10.26 21.98
CA ARG A 795 19.50 -8.87 22.28
C ARG A 795 20.87 -8.78 22.95
N GLN A 796 21.56 -7.68 22.69
CA GLN A 796 22.70 -7.24 23.49
C GLN A 796 22.55 -5.77 23.82
N VAL A 797 22.55 -5.40 25.10
CA VAL A 797 22.25 -4.04 25.56
C VAL A 797 23.14 -3.68 26.74
N ALA A 798 23.58 -2.42 26.82
CA ALA A 798 24.14 -1.85 28.03
C ALA A 798 23.53 -0.49 28.36
N MET A 799 23.42 -0.21 29.65
CA MET A 799 22.84 1.01 30.22
C MET A 799 23.68 1.49 31.39
N ILE A 800 23.82 2.81 31.51
CA ILE A 800 24.39 3.49 32.68
C ILE A 800 23.52 4.68 33.05
N ASP A 801 23.26 4.88 34.34
CA ASP A 801 22.53 6.05 34.84
C ASP A 801 23.46 7.16 35.34
N ALA A 802 22.91 8.35 35.58
CA ALA A 802 23.68 9.52 36.02
C ALA A 802 24.39 9.33 37.39
N ALA A 803 23.99 8.33 38.18
CA ALA A 803 24.64 7.96 39.44
C ALA A 803 25.81 6.97 39.24
N GLY A 804 26.09 6.54 38.00
CA GLY A 804 27.16 5.61 37.67
C GLY A 804 26.80 4.13 37.86
N ARG A 805 25.52 3.80 38.07
CA ARG A 805 25.08 2.39 38.15
C ARG A 805 24.95 1.83 36.73
N VAL A 806 25.56 0.68 36.49
CA VAL A 806 25.67 0.07 35.16
C VAL A 806 24.92 -1.26 35.10
N ALA A 807 24.31 -1.55 33.96
CA ALA A 807 23.72 -2.85 33.67
C ALA A 807 23.98 -3.24 32.21
N ALA A 808 24.23 -4.52 31.96
CA ALA A 808 24.40 -5.05 30.62
C ALA A 808 23.72 -6.42 30.48
N HIS A 809 23.36 -6.76 29.24
CA HIS A 809 22.74 -8.03 28.87
C HIS A 809 23.35 -8.53 27.56
N THR A 810 23.61 -9.82 27.48
CA THR A 810 23.96 -10.52 26.23
C THR A 810 23.17 -11.81 26.23
N GLY A 811 22.13 -11.88 25.38
CA GLY A 811 21.24 -13.03 25.32
C GLY A 811 21.95 -14.28 24.82
N ALA A 812 21.46 -15.46 25.22
CA ALA A 812 22.11 -16.74 24.94
C ALA A 812 22.15 -17.12 23.45
N SER A 813 21.36 -16.44 22.61
CA SER A 813 21.26 -16.63 21.16
C SER A 813 21.93 -15.49 20.37
N CYS A 814 22.74 -14.65 21.02
CA CYS A 814 23.66 -13.78 20.27
C CYS A 814 24.69 -14.63 19.51
N ILE A 815 25.02 -14.22 18.29
CA ILE A 815 25.98 -14.96 17.45
C ILE A 815 27.35 -14.98 18.13
N GLU A 816 28.05 -16.12 18.02
CA GLU A 816 29.30 -16.46 18.72
C GLU A 816 30.35 -15.32 18.71
N ALA A 817 31.22 -15.34 19.73
CA ALA A 817 32.07 -14.22 20.11
C ALA A 817 31.23 -12.98 20.44
N ALA A 818 30.21 -13.20 21.27
CA ALA A 818 29.40 -12.17 21.91
C ALA A 818 29.56 -12.19 23.43
N GLY A 819 29.80 -11.01 24.01
CA GLY A 819 29.95 -10.85 25.44
C GLY A 819 30.03 -9.39 25.84
N HIS A 820 30.08 -9.15 27.14
CA HIS A 820 30.20 -7.83 27.73
C HIS A 820 31.10 -7.86 28.97
N HIS A 821 31.57 -6.68 29.38
CA HIS A 821 32.28 -6.46 30.64
C HIS A 821 31.74 -5.19 31.29
N VAL A 822 31.24 -5.34 32.52
CA VAL A 822 30.76 -4.22 33.35
C VAL A 822 31.88 -3.83 34.30
N GLY A 823 32.35 -2.58 34.19
CA GLY A 823 33.33 -2.00 35.08
C GLY A 823 32.76 -0.84 35.90
N LYS A 824 33.62 -0.12 36.62
CA LYS A 824 33.20 1.04 37.41
C LYS A 824 32.90 2.23 36.49
N ASP A 825 31.66 2.71 36.50
CA ASP A 825 31.17 3.81 35.65
C ASP A 825 31.19 3.52 34.12
N TYR A 826 31.25 2.24 33.68
CA TYR A 826 31.12 1.89 32.25
C TYR A 826 30.70 0.43 32.00
N SER A 827 30.24 0.15 30.77
CA SER A 827 30.16 -1.21 30.21
C SER A 827 30.64 -1.21 28.76
N VAL A 828 31.39 -2.25 28.40
CA VAL A 828 31.77 -2.56 27.02
C VAL A 828 31.11 -3.86 26.57
N GLN A 829 30.65 -3.91 25.32
CA GLN A 829 29.96 -5.08 24.77
C GLN A 829 30.28 -5.25 23.30
N ALA A 830 30.38 -6.50 22.85
CA ALA A 830 30.60 -6.82 21.46
C ALA A 830 29.89 -8.12 21.05
N ASN A 831 29.55 -8.27 19.77
CA ASN A 831 28.99 -9.50 19.18
C ASN A 831 29.49 -9.72 17.75
N MET A 832 29.62 -10.99 17.32
CA MET A 832 30.27 -11.40 16.07
C MET A 832 31.67 -10.82 15.89
N MET A 833 32.44 -10.86 16.97
CA MET A 833 33.83 -10.50 16.91
C MET A 833 34.65 -11.63 16.28
N ARG A 834 35.84 -11.33 15.76
CA ARG A 834 36.77 -12.39 15.33
C ARG A 834 37.11 -13.38 16.44
N ASN A 835 37.05 -12.93 17.70
CA ASN A 835 37.34 -13.75 18.88
C ASN A 835 36.75 -13.09 20.15
N ALA A 836 36.74 -13.84 21.25
CA ALA A 836 36.20 -13.38 22.54
C ALA A 836 37.14 -12.43 23.34
N THR A 837 38.31 -12.06 22.79
CA THR A 837 39.27 -11.18 23.49
C THR A 837 38.99 -9.68 23.29
N VAL A 838 38.00 -9.34 22.45
CA VAL A 838 37.63 -7.96 22.12
C VAL A 838 37.11 -7.17 23.33
N TRP A 839 36.02 -7.58 24.00
CA TRP A 839 35.47 -6.80 25.12
C TRP A 839 36.42 -6.72 26.34
N PRO A 840 37.25 -7.72 26.68
CA PRO A 840 38.30 -7.55 27.70
C PRO A 840 39.38 -6.54 27.27
N ALA A 841 39.73 -6.46 25.99
CA ALA A 841 40.70 -5.47 25.49
C ALA A 841 40.13 -4.04 25.56
N MET A 842 38.86 -3.87 25.20
CA MET A 842 38.14 -2.60 25.33
C MET A 842 38.13 -2.09 26.77
N ALA A 843 37.81 -2.97 27.73
CA ALA A 843 37.77 -2.63 29.15
C ALA A 843 39.13 -2.12 29.64
N ARG A 844 40.22 -2.88 29.41
CA ARG A 844 41.58 -2.49 29.80
C ARG A 844 42.01 -1.16 29.18
N ALA A 845 41.68 -0.94 27.91
CA ALA A 845 42.01 0.32 27.23
C ALA A 845 41.28 1.51 27.84
N PHE A 846 39.97 1.37 28.13
CA PHE A 846 39.19 2.44 28.77
C PHE A 846 39.68 2.79 30.19
N GLU A 847 40.09 1.78 30.95
CA GLU A 847 40.60 1.94 32.33
C GLU A 847 41.98 2.60 32.38
N THR A 848 42.83 2.35 31.39
CA THR A 848 44.22 2.85 31.35
C THR A 848 44.40 4.13 30.53
N ALA A 849 43.44 4.44 29.65
CA ALA A 849 43.45 5.66 28.84
C ALA A 849 43.37 6.92 29.70
N LYS A 850 44.13 7.94 29.28
CA LYS A 850 44.11 9.30 29.85
C LYS A 850 43.36 10.24 28.91
N GLY A 851 42.87 11.35 29.44
CA GLY A 851 42.13 12.36 28.68
C GLY A 851 40.66 12.43 29.07
N ASP A 852 39.89 13.17 28.29
CA ASP A 852 38.45 13.33 28.49
C ASP A 852 37.67 12.04 28.17
N LEU A 853 36.36 12.04 28.44
CA LEU A 853 35.51 10.87 28.23
C LEU A 853 35.52 10.39 26.77
N ALA A 854 35.59 11.33 25.82
CA ALA A 854 35.64 11.00 24.39
C ALA A 854 36.93 10.25 24.02
N GLU A 855 38.12 10.70 24.47
CA GLU A 855 39.38 10.00 24.20
C GLU A 855 39.39 8.59 24.78
N ARG A 856 38.89 8.44 26.02
CA ARG A 856 38.87 7.14 26.69
C ARG A 856 37.94 6.16 25.98
N MET A 857 36.76 6.61 25.55
CA MET A 857 35.85 5.76 24.77
C MET A 857 36.39 5.42 23.39
N LEU A 858 37.06 6.36 22.71
CA LEU A 858 37.73 6.07 21.43
C LEU A 858 38.88 5.07 21.59
N ALA A 859 39.65 5.16 22.68
CA ALA A 859 40.69 4.18 22.99
C ALA A 859 40.11 2.76 23.19
N ALA A 860 38.91 2.65 23.75
CA ALA A 860 38.19 1.38 23.84
C ALA A 860 37.84 0.82 22.46
N LEU A 861 37.35 1.66 21.54
CA LEU A 861 37.03 1.24 20.16
C LEU A 861 38.29 0.84 19.38
N ASP A 862 39.41 1.56 19.54
CA ASP A 862 40.69 1.21 18.90
C ASP A 862 41.19 -0.16 19.39
N ALA A 863 41.09 -0.41 20.69
CA ALA A 863 41.47 -1.70 21.27
C ALA A 863 40.60 -2.85 20.76
N ALA A 864 39.31 -2.60 20.51
CA ALA A 864 38.44 -3.58 19.88
C ALA A 864 38.86 -3.88 18.44
N GLU A 865 39.12 -2.85 17.62
CA GLU A 865 39.59 -3.03 16.24
C GLU A 865 40.91 -3.82 16.21
N ALA A 866 41.87 -3.47 17.07
CA ALA A 866 43.16 -4.14 17.19
C ALA A 866 43.05 -5.60 17.69
N ALA A 867 42.09 -5.90 18.57
CA ALA A 867 41.82 -7.26 19.04
C ALA A 867 41.06 -8.14 18.03
N GLY A 868 40.70 -7.58 16.87
CA GLY A 868 40.11 -8.30 15.74
C GLY A 868 38.77 -7.74 15.26
N GLY A 869 38.10 -6.93 16.09
CA GLY A 869 36.86 -6.23 15.75
C GLY A 869 35.75 -7.11 15.19
N ASP A 870 34.82 -6.48 14.48
CA ASP A 870 33.74 -7.13 13.76
C ASP A 870 34.31 -8.03 12.65
N ILE A 871 33.89 -9.31 12.64
CA ILE A 871 34.42 -10.32 11.71
C ILE A 871 34.21 -9.95 10.24
N ARG A 872 33.25 -9.08 9.94
CA ARG A 872 32.91 -8.62 8.59
C ARG A 872 33.79 -7.46 8.12
N GLY A 873 34.54 -6.81 9.01
CA GLY A 873 35.33 -5.63 8.73
C GLY A 873 34.78 -4.37 9.40
N LYS A 874 34.96 -3.22 8.78
CA LYS A 874 34.57 -1.90 9.32
C LYS A 874 33.89 -1.06 8.26
N GLN A 875 32.90 -0.26 8.66
CA GLN A 875 32.15 0.61 7.75
C GLN A 875 31.69 1.92 8.42
N SER A 876 31.17 1.87 9.64
CA SER A 876 30.61 3.05 10.31
C SER A 876 31.02 3.12 11.78
N ALA A 877 31.01 4.32 12.34
CA ALA A 877 31.25 4.57 13.76
C ALA A 877 30.50 5.82 14.24
N ALA A 878 30.19 5.88 15.53
CA ALA A 878 29.54 7.03 16.12
C ALA A 878 29.96 7.24 17.58
N LEU A 879 29.85 8.49 18.03
CA LEU A 879 30.15 8.95 19.38
C LEU A 879 29.12 9.98 19.81
N ILE A 880 28.44 9.71 20.93
CA ILE A 880 27.61 10.69 21.63
C ILE A 880 28.22 10.92 23.01
N VAL A 881 28.44 12.17 23.38
CA VAL A 881 28.79 12.61 24.74
C VAL A 881 27.87 13.75 25.13
N VAL A 882 27.26 13.65 26.31
CA VAL A 882 26.37 14.67 26.87
C VAL A 882 26.93 15.20 28.19
N SER A 883 26.57 16.43 28.53
CA SER A 883 26.94 17.08 29.79
C SER A 883 26.42 16.31 31.01
N GLY A 884 27.11 16.43 32.14
CA GLY A 884 26.66 15.79 33.39
C GLY A 884 25.45 16.49 34.03
N THR A 885 25.36 17.81 33.87
CA THR A 885 24.24 18.62 34.38
C THR A 885 23.40 19.11 33.19
N PRO A 886 22.09 18.84 33.17
CA PRO A 886 21.23 19.28 32.09
C PRO A 886 20.98 20.79 32.18
N THR A 887 21.06 21.47 31.04
CA THR A 887 20.73 22.91 30.92
C THR A 887 19.23 23.16 30.73
N GLY A 888 18.44 22.09 30.58
CA GLY A 888 17.03 22.15 30.15
C GLY A 888 16.87 22.38 28.64
N ARG A 889 17.97 22.45 27.89
CA ARG A 889 18.01 22.62 26.44
C ARG A 889 18.82 21.47 25.82
N PRO A 890 18.17 20.38 25.38
CA PRO A 890 18.86 19.16 24.96
C PRO A 890 19.90 19.33 23.85
N TRP A 891 19.79 20.38 23.02
CA TRP A 891 20.78 20.69 21.98
C TRP A 891 22.07 21.35 22.54
N GLN A 892 22.00 22.04 23.69
CA GLN A 892 23.18 22.59 24.38
C GLN A 892 23.89 21.53 25.22
N ASP A 893 23.16 20.48 25.60
CA ASP A 893 23.66 19.40 26.45
C ASP A 893 24.49 18.36 25.68
N ARG A 894 24.52 18.40 24.35
CA ARG A 894 25.34 17.50 23.51
C ARG A 894 26.74 18.08 23.33
N VAL A 895 27.71 17.52 24.05
CA VAL A 895 29.14 17.85 23.92
C VAL A 895 29.69 17.31 22.59
N PHE A 896 29.32 16.07 22.24
CA PHE A 896 29.58 15.45 20.95
C PHE A 896 28.34 14.66 20.48
N ASP A 897 28.03 14.74 19.20
CA ASP A 897 27.12 13.83 18.49
C ASP A 897 27.65 13.70 17.06
N LEU A 898 28.60 12.77 16.89
CA LEU A 898 29.41 12.65 15.70
C LEU A 898 29.19 11.27 15.09
N ARG A 899 29.03 11.23 13.76
CA ARG A 899 28.72 10.02 13.02
C ARG A 899 29.55 9.92 11.76
N VAL A 900 30.10 8.74 11.52
CA VAL A 900 30.70 8.31 10.26
C VAL A 900 29.82 7.20 9.74
N GLU A 901 28.92 7.53 8.81
CA GLU A 901 27.86 6.61 8.38
C GLU A 901 28.37 5.56 7.37
N ASP A 902 29.43 5.88 6.61
CA ASP A 902 30.12 4.99 5.67
C ASP A 902 31.58 5.45 5.44
N SER A 903 32.54 4.58 5.73
CA SER A 903 33.97 4.80 5.53
C SER A 903 34.73 3.48 5.63
N VAL A 904 35.78 3.33 4.81
CA VAL A 904 36.75 2.23 4.95
C VAL A 904 37.64 2.39 6.20
N ALA A 905 37.66 3.58 6.81
CA ALA A 905 38.43 3.92 8.00
C ALA A 905 37.58 4.76 8.99
N PRO A 906 36.53 4.17 9.59
CA PRO A 906 35.55 4.94 10.36
C PRO A 906 36.09 5.51 11.68
N LEU A 907 37.01 4.83 12.39
CA LEU A 907 37.60 5.38 13.62
C LEU A 907 38.57 6.55 13.38
N PRO A 908 39.52 6.47 12.42
CA PRO A 908 40.33 7.65 12.09
C PRO A 908 39.49 8.87 11.72
N GLU A 909 38.41 8.66 10.97
CA GLU A 909 37.49 9.75 10.62
C GLU A 909 36.71 10.27 11.83
N LEU A 910 36.23 9.39 12.71
CA LEU A 910 35.55 9.80 13.94
C LEU A 910 36.50 10.58 14.87
N ARG A 911 37.78 10.22 14.96
CA ARG A 911 38.81 10.96 15.69
C ARG A 911 39.07 12.34 15.09
N ARG A 912 39.12 12.45 13.76
CA ARG A 912 39.20 13.73 13.05
C ARG A 912 38.01 14.61 13.39
N LEU A 913 36.80 14.06 13.39
CA LEU A 913 35.57 14.77 13.75
C LEU A 913 35.54 15.20 15.22
N VAL A 914 36.06 14.39 16.16
CA VAL A 914 36.18 14.81 17.57
C VAL A 914 37.14 15.98 17.72
N THR A 915 38.28 15.94 17.03
CA THR A 915 39.25 17.04 17.02
C THR A 915 38.62 18.32 16.46
N LEU A 916 37.88 18.20 15.36
CA LEU A 916 37.17 19.31 14.75
C LEU A 916 36.07 19.85 15.67
N GLY A 917 35.27 18.97 16.28
CA GLY A 917 34.23 19.33 17.23
C GLY A 917 34.76 20.10 18.44
N ARG A 918 35.94 19.72 18.99
CA ARG A 918 36.60 20.49 20.05
C ARG A 918 36.93 21.91 19.61
N ALA A 919 37.46 22.08 18.40
CA ALA A 919 37.79 23.39 17.88
C ALA A 919 36.53 24.24 17.61
N TYR A 920 35.46 23.68 17.05
CA TYR A 920 34.21 24.41 16.86
C TYR A 920 33.51 24.75 18.18
N ASN A 921 33.60 23.91 19.21
CA ASN A 921 33.09 24.25 20.54
C ASN A 921 33.81 25.50 21.11
N LEU A 922 35.13 25.59 20.92
CA LEU A 922 35.91 26.79 21.28
C LEU A 922 35.56 28.01 20.40
N MET A 923 35.24 27.81 19.10
CA MET A 923 34.74 28.90 18.25
C MET A 923 33.41 29.45 18.80
N ASN A 924 32.47 28.56 19.14
CA ASN A 924 31.17 28.94 19.71
C ASN A 924 31.33 29.65 21.07
N GLU A 925 32.28 29.21 21.91
CA GLU A 925 32.64 29.91 23.14
C GLU A 925 33.17 31.31 22.86
N GLY A 926 34.00 31.46 21.81
CA GLY A 926 34.49 32.75 21.35
C GLY A 926 33.38 33.68 20.88
N ASP A 927 32.45 33.17 20.05
CA ASP A 927 31.29 33.93 19.56
C ASP A 927 30.39 34.39 20.71
N LEU A 928 30.14 33.51 21.69
CA LEU A 928 29.40 33.85 22.90
C LEU A 928 30.12 34.90 23.76
N ALA A 929 31.45 34.91 23.79
CA ALA A 929 32.24 35.94 24.47
C ALA A 929 32.13 37.29 23.74
N VAL A 930 32.13 37.30 22.40
CA VAL A 930 31.86 38.51 21.60
C VAL A 930 30.48 39.09 21.92
N GLU A 931 29.44 38.25 21.98
CA GLU A 931 28.08 38.70 22.37
C GLU A 931 28.06 39.36 23.75
N LYS A 932 28.88 38.86 24.68
CA LYS A 932 29.03 39.40 26.04
C LYS A 932 30.00 40.59 26.13
N LYS A 933 30.56 41.05 25.02
CA LYS A 933 31.58 42.10 24.93
C LYS A 933 32.88 41.77 25.71
N ASP A 934 33.23 40.49 25.78
CA ASP A 934 34.49 39.99 26.33
C ASP A 934 35.48 39.66 25.21
N ASP A 935 36.10 40.71 24.67
CA ASP A 935 37.04 40.59 23.54
C ASP A 935 38.27 39.74 23.90
N ALA A 936 38.72 39.79 25.17
CA ALA A 936 39.85 39.01 25.64
C ALA A 936 39.52 37.51 25.71
N GLY A 937 38.34 37.17 26.22
CA GLY A 937 37.80 35.81 26.21
C GLY A 937 37.62 35.26 24.80
N ALA A 938 37.05 36.08 23.90
CA ALA A 938 36.84 35.72 22.50
C ALA A 938 38.14 35.37 21.78
N LEU A 939 39.15 36.25 21.84
CA LEU A 939 40.44 36.03 21.18
C LEU A 939 41.20 34.84 21.75
N LYS A 940 41.08 34.59 23.06
CA LYS A 940 41.66 33.40 23.71
C LYS A 940 41.01 32.12 23.17
N ALA A 941 39.69 32.08 23.07
CA ALA A 941 38.94 30.92 22.59
C ALA A 941 39.22 30.63 21.10
N TYR A 942 39.18 31.66 20.24
CA TYR A 942 39.53 31.54 18.82
C TYR A 942 40.97 31.07 18.60
N SER A 943 41.93 31.62 19.36
CA SER A 943 43.34 31.19 19.27
C SER A 943 43.52 29.73 19.68
N ALA A 944 42.81 29.29 20.72
CA ALA A 944 42.81 27.89 21.14
C ALA A 944 42.18 26.97 20.08
N ALA A 945 41.07 27.39 19.44
CA ALA A 945 40.45 26.65 18.33
C ALA A 945 41.41 26.48 17.14
N GLN A 946 42.07 27.56 16.73
CA GLN A 946 43.03 27.55 15.62
C GLN A 946 44.30 26.76 15.93
N ALA A 947 44.70 26.65 17.20
CA ALA A 947 45.79 25.79 17.62
C ALA A 947 45.45 24.29 17.48
N ILE A 948 44.16 23.93 17.63
CA ILE A 948 43.69 22.54 17.46
C ILE A 948 43.56 22.18 15.98
N VAL A 949 43.05 23.08 15.14
CA VAL A 949 42.90 22.86 13.68
C VAL A 949 43.65 23.96 12.91
N PRO A 950 44.99 23.91 12.86
CA PRO A 950 45.77 24.92 12.17
C PRO A 950 45.46 24.92 10.67
N GLY A 951 45.23 26.12 10.12
CA GLY A 951 44.97 26.29 8.69
C GLY A 951 43.51 26.17 8.26
N SER A 952 42.55 26.04 9.19
CA SER A 952 41.12 26.14 8.87
C SER A 952 40.77 27.53 8.33
N ALA A 953 40.33 27.59 7.07
CA ALA A 953 39.91 28.84 6.43
C ALA A 953 38.73 29.47 7.17
N GLU A 954 37.73 28.68 7.54
CA GLU A 954 36.52 29.16 8.19
C GLU A 954 36.80 29.75 9.59
N MET A 955 37.56 29.06 10.43
CA MET A 955 37.90 29.55 11.78
C MET A 955 38.74 30.83 11.71
N THR A 956 39.69 30.88 10.79
CA THR A 956 40.53 32.06 10.55
C THR A 956 39.68 33.23 10.06
N TYR A 957 38.70 32.97 9.18
CA TYR A 957 37.83 33.97 8.57
C TYR A 957 36.91 34.61 9.61
N TRP A 958 36.20 33.81 10.40
CA TRP A 958 35.30 34.34 11.42
C TRP A 958 36.04 35.04 12.55
N THR A 959 37.26 34.59 12.90
CA THR A 959 38.13 35.35 13.81
C THR A 959 38.47 36.75 13.25
N ALA A 960 38.74 36.85 11.94
CA ALA A 960 39.01 38.12 11.28
C ALA A 960 37.77 39.04 11.28
N VAL A 961 36.58 38.48 11.03
CA VAL A 961 35.30 39.21 11.12
C VAL A 961 35.08 39.75 12.53
N SER A 962 35.27 38.93 13.56
CA SER A 962 35.14 39.35 14.96
C SER A 962 36.14 40.46 15.33
N LEU A 963 37.40 40.38 14.85
CA LEU A 963 38.40 41.44 15.05
C LEU A 963 37.98 42.79 14.44
N VAL A 964 37.32 42.79 13.27
CA VAL A 964 36.77 44.02 12.69
C VAL A 964 35.65 44.58 13.58
N GLY A 965 34.77 43.72 14.11
CA GLY A 965 33.74 44.11 15.07
C GLY A 965 34.30 44.71 16.37
N MET A 966 35.48 44.27 16.79
CA MET A 966 36.23 44.82 17.94
C MET A 966 37.01 46.11 17.61
N GLY A 967 36.94 46.61 16.37
CA GLY A 967 37.70 47.78 15.92
C GLY A 967 39.17 47.53 15.56
N LYS A 968 39.61 46.26 15.54
CA LYS A 968 41.00 45.83 15.29
C LYS A 968 41.24 45.47 13.82
N VAL A 969 40.91 46.39 12.92
CA VAL A 969 40.94 46.16 11.47
C VAL A 969 42.31 45.73 10.96
N ASP A 970 43.38 46.38 11.42
CA ASP A 970 44.74 46.09 10.95
C ASP A 970 45.22 44.69 11.34
N GLU A 971 44.74 44.16 12.47
CA GLU A 971 44.99 42.78 12.91
C GLU A 971 44.18 41.77 12.10
N ALA A 972 43.00 42.16 11.59
CA ALA A 972 42.12 41.31 10.80
C ALA A 972 42.60 41.11 9.35
N LEU A 973 43.19 42.14 8.72
CA LEU A 973 43.56 42.11 7.30
C LEU A 973 44.51 40.95 6.91
N PRO A 974 45.56 40.61 7.69
CA PRO A 974 46.41 39.46 7.39
C PRO A 974 45.64 38.12 7.44
N LEU A 975 44.64 38.00 8.31
CA LEU A 975 43.80 36.80 8.42
C LEU A 975 42.87 36.68 7.22
N PHE A 976 42.22 37.77 6.80
CA PHE A 976 41.43 37.80 5.56
C PHE A 976 42.26 37.44 4.32
N ARG A 977 43.48 37.99 4.21
CA ARG A 977 44.40 37.63 3.13
C ARG A 977 44.69 36.12 3.11
N LYS A 978 44.96 35.54 4.28
CA LYS A 978 45.24 34.11 4.42
C LYS A 978 44.04 33.25 4.00
N THR A 979 42.81 33.65 4.37
CA THR A 979 41.60 32.90 4.01
C THR A 979 41.25 33.03 2.53
N PHE A 980 41.40 34.23 1.96
CA PHE A 980 41.14 34.46 0.53
C PHE A 980 42.15 33.76 -0.38
N ALA A 981 43.35 33.48 0.12
CA ALA A 981 44.34 32.68 -0.58
C ALA A 981 43.99 31.19 -0.60
N ILE A 982 43.22 30.69 0.36
CA ILE A 982 42.74 29.29 0.39
C ILE A 982 41.57 29.13 -0.59
N ASP A 983 40.59 30.03 -0.52
CA ASP A 983 39.49 30.12 -1.49
C ASP A 983 39.02 31.58 -1.60
N ARG A 984 38.92 32.07 -2.82
CA ARG A 984 38.48 33.44 -3.10
C ARG A 984 36.99 33.65 -2.76
N SER A 985 36.18 32.59 -2.71
CA SER A 985 34.75 32.67 -2.38
C SER A 985 34.47 33.37 -1.03
N TRP A 986 35.41 33.29 -0.08
CA TRP A 986 35.35 34.01 1.20
C TRP A 986 35.35 35.54 1.04
N ALA A 987 36.04 36.08 0.03
CA ALA A 987 36.01 37.52 -0.26
C ALA A 987 34.65 37.95 -0.82
N GLU A 988 34.00 37.09 -1.60
CA GLU A 988 32.63 37.31 -2.06
C GLU A 988 31.65 37.31 -0.86
N LEU A 989 31.77 36.33 0.04
CA LEU A 989 30.99 36.27 1.27
C LEU A 989 31.15 37.56 2.11
N THR A 990 32.38 38.09 2.21
CA THR A 990 32.68 39.32 2.98
C THR A 990 31.82 40.49 2.53
N SER A 991 31.60 40.64 1.22
CA SER A 991 30.79 41.74 0.68
C SER A 991 29.30 41.65 1.04
N ARG A 992 28.84 40.47 1.50
CA ARG A 992 27.44 40.22 1.88
C ARG A 992 27.17 40.43 3.38
N LEU A 993 28.21 40.46 4.21
CA LEU A 993 28.10 40.54 5.67
C LEU A 993 27.56 41.87 6.23
N PRO A 994 27.80 43.06 5.62
CA PRO A 994 27.28 44.31 6.14
C PRO A 994 25.75 44.36 6.23
N LYS A 995 25.06 43.85 5.20
CA LYS A 995 23.60 43.78 5.17
C LYS A 995 23.02 42.90 6.28
N ALA A 996 23.79 41.91 6.75
CA ALA A 996 23.42 41.04 7.86
C ALA A 996 23.81 41.63 9.24
N GLY A 997 24.46 42.80 9.29
CA GLY A 997 24.94 43.43 10.52
C GLY A 997 26.17 42.75 11.12
N LEU A 998 26.84 41.86 10.40
CA LEU A 998 28.03 41.12 10.87
C LEU A 998 29.36 41.87 10.62
N LEU A 999 29.32 42.88 9.75
CA LEU A 999 30.39 43.86 9.56
C LEU A 999 29.78 45.27 9.48
N PRO A 1000 30.55 46.35 9.73
CA PRO A 1000 30.08 47.71 9.53
C PRO A 1000 29.64 47.96 8.08
N ASP A 1001 28.55 48.71 7.90
CA ASP A 1001 28.11 49.21 6.58
C ASP A 1001 28.99 50.38 6.12
N ASP A 1002 30.27 50.08 5.91
CA ASP A 1002 31.31 51.00 5.45
C ASP A 1002 31.92 50.45 4.15
N PRO A 1003 31.48 50.95 2.98
CA PRO A 1003 31.98 50.49 1.69
C PRO A 1003 33.50 50.63 1.51
N ALA A 1004 34.13 51.63 2.16
CA ALA A 1004 35.58 51.83 2.07
C ALA A 1004 36.33 50.76 2.87
N LEU A 1005 35.86 50.45 4.08
CA LEU A 1005 36.40 49.37 4.91
C LEU A 1005 36.22 48.01 4.22
N ILE A 1006 35.03 47.72 3.68
CA ILE A 1006 34.77 46.45 2.97
C ILE A 1006 35.63 46.35 1.72
N GLY A 1007 35.77 47.43 0.95
CA GLY A 1007 36.70 47.50 -0.18
C GLY A 1007 38.14 47.20 0.23
N ARG A 1008 38.60 47.74 1.37
CA ARG A 1008 39.95 47.50 1.93
C ARG A 1008 40.17 46.04 2.35
N ILE A 1009 39.14 45.38 2.90
CA ILE A 1009 39.19 43.96 3.25
C ILE A 1009 39.20 43.10 1.98
N VAL A 1010 38.25 43.30 1.07
CA VAL A 1010 38.15 42.51 -0.17
C VAL A 1010 39.40 42.66 -1.06
N ALA A 1011 40.06 43.81 -1.03
CA ALA A 1011 41.33 44.04 -1.72
C ALA A 1011 42.48 43.14 -1.22
N GLN A 1012 42.33 42.45 -0.08
CA GLN A 1012 43.29 41.43 0.36
C GLN A 1012 43.21 40.13 -0.47
N ALA A 1013 42.19 39.96 -1.32
CA ALA A 1013 42.05 38.77 -2.14
C ALA A 1013 43.13 38.72 -3.23
N PRO A 1014 43.68 37.54 -3.56
CA PRO A 1014 44.60 37.40 -4.69
C PRO A 1014 43.90 37.79 -6.01
N ALA A 1015 44.67 38.17 -7.04
CA ALA A 1015 44.12 38.52 -8.36
C ALA A 1015 43.32 37.35 -8.96
N ALA A 1016 42.29 37.64 -9.77
CA ALA A 1016 41.46 36.60 -10.38
C ALA A 1016 42.30 35.89 -11.43
N ARG A 1017 42.39 34.56 -11.34
CA ARG A 1017 42.98 33.74 -12.40
C ARG A 1017 41.94 33.33 -13.40
#